data_AF-A0A7C9W1Q6-F1
#
_entry.id   AF-A0A7C9W1Q6-F1
#
_cell.length_a   1.000
_cell.length_b   1.000
_cell.length_c   1.000
_cell.angle_alpha   90.00
_cell.angle_beta   90.00
_cell.angle_gamma   90.00
#
_symmetry.space_group_name_H-M   'P 1'
#
loop_
_entity.id
_entity.type
_entity.pdbx_description
1 polymer ?
#
loop_
_entity_poly.entity_id
_entity_poly.type
_entity_poly.pdbx_seq_one_letter_code
_entity_poly.pdbx_strand_id
1 'polypeptide(L)'
;MPGSEHEKPAVHNEVSGSADNVVQIGTVIGDVVIGDRTRPSAAAPFMAPRLPADFTGRVHLGAQLLEALLEPAAGGGRPVVLSGLGGFGKTSMATWACHQPAVRDRFSDGVLWVELGRKPSEQRLAALLSDVTALVAGTAPRVFATVPAAAEAFRDVLTTRRLLLVLDDVWAGDAVDPFLEGGTQCVRLVTTRNRGVVDGTSVIVDALDDEEARAILSADLPDDAAAHVGSLAARVGRWPLALTMLGGTLRSLVTQHGLPVAEAVSGVVAELDRHGITSADQLSDVELRRGIATTLELSLADLADSAGVASVDRLRSIAAFPQGTLVPFSWLEQLWQLSAVQTRIECDRFVRRCLVSASGVEGVRLHDVTREALRENRSMSAVSAALLDGGCPLGDQLAYHLVQAGRADELGLLLLDMRYQVERMWSDGPLAFEADVATYLAACAADGPVEMLASLLRQEAHLLVDHRDRRDLALTLHTRLFCRPELFERISHVPEVGGVTPLRPFPDRAENALTRVVAGHRGPAASVTCHPDGNLIATAGAYDTTVRIWDTRTWSETNVIVVPGAALDTVRWSPDGAFIAVVGMTDRFRDDSGPSPHVFTVLIFDARTGAEVTAFGSRGRSIGSPVAIAWAPDSSWLAFSSAEEVGLWPVAGGAPAFLKPPVDVVALDWHGEHGLAAVTTDRRLLWWRGPVSSPSEVIVWQHEAFLGVRVRLAWRPGGSSLVLSTRDSFLILDPRSQAVLWSESPAELLVYHTAGWSPDGRSLSSYRSDRNRVASLVTWRVPPDPQLAAGSPELVGRIGCGVDDGLDDDLVWVRSGTMVATVGAPVVRVWYPENSAEQDLAWRELDTVRWSPDGRQLAVRCHREWALVDPDRPEDPPRQQLSYPFGTPPLTDRHDRAEAAGIEPAGYEWHAEVAFASNSLRAVAFWFGAVKIFQAGGPEPVCTLEKPAATRWASLCFTPDESRLVSLAEDSGYTTAEIIVWDLDAGRRTATAELSARDFQLSCTTDKLAASLRHVAVVTRSGLLGLYEIDELRPVCWIKVNGRLRDVSFDPAGERLAVVGDAGLYLLRVR
;
A
#
# COMPACT_ATOMS: atom_id res chain seq x y z
N MET A 1 17.87 59.04 54.13
CA MET A 1 17.31 60.19 53.39
C MET A 1 18.10 60.36 52.11
N PRO A 2 17.50 60.64 50.94
CA PRO A 2 16.15 60.38 50.39
C PRO A 2 16.26 59.37 49.21
N GLY A 3 15.29 58.99 48.38
CA GLY A 3 13.92 59.41 48.11
C GLY A 3 13.39 58.58 46.92
N SER A 4 12.09 58.30 46.96
CA SER A 4 11.27 57.53 46.03
C SER A 4 11.13 58.14 44.62
N GLU A 5 11.18 57.33 43.57
CA GLU A 5 10.34 57.49 42.38
C GLU A 5 9.45 56.26 42.23
N HIS A 6 8.14 56.51 42.17
CA HIS A 6 7.09 55.52 41.96
C HIS A 6 7.06 55.10 40.48
N GLU A 7 7.52 53.89 40.15
CA GLU A 7 7.13 53.22 38.91
C GLU A 7 5.67 52.78 39.01
N LYS A 8 4.86 53.25 38.06
CA LYS A 8 3.45 52.87 37.91
C LYS A 8 3.34 51.35 37.72
N PRO A 9 2.33 50.67 38.29
CA PRO A 9 2.08 49.27 37.96
C PRO A 9 1.71 49.19 36.48
N ALA A 10 2.46 48.38 35.72
CA ALA A 10 2.10 48.01 34.36
C ALA A 10 0.74 47.30 34.41
N VAL A 11 -0.27 47.91 33.78
CA VAL A 11 -1.60 47.31 33.65
C VAL A 11 -1.48 46.13 32.69
N HIS A 12 -1.54 44.91 33.22
CA HIS A 12 -1.62 43.70 32.42
C HIS A 12 -3.10 43.42 32.14
N ASN A 13 -3.52 43.62 30.89
CA ASN A 13 -4.84 43.24 30.42
C ASN A 13 -4.72 41.97 29.57
N GLU A 14 -5.38 40.91 30.00
CA GLU A 14 -5.52 39.68 29.23
C GLU A 14 -6.86 39.73 28.50
N VAL A 15 -6.85 39.62 27.17
CA VAL A 15 -8.06 39.65 26.33
C VAL A 15 -8.09 38.39 25.46
N SER A 16 -9.18 37.64 25.52
CA SER A 16 -9.41 36.43 24.73
C SER A 16 -10.57 36.62 23.74
N GLY A 17 -10.38 36.31 22.46
CA GLY A 17 -11.41 36.31 21.41
C GLY A 17 -10.99 35.52 20.17
N SER A 18 -11.94 35.14 19.30
CA SER A 18 -11.67 34.53 17.99
C SER A 18 -11.37 35.60 16.94
N ALA A 19 -10.55 35.26 15.94
CA ALA A 19 -9.88 36.19 15.03
C ALA A 19 -10.77 36.87 13.96
N ASP A 20 -12.07 37.05 14.20
CA ASP A 20 -12.94 37.66 13.20
C ASP A 20 -13.14 39.17 13.40
N ASN A 21 -12.84 39.75 14.58
CA ASN A 21 -12.91 41.19 14.81
C ASN A 21 -12.01 41.65 15.97
N VAL A 22 -10.80 42.12 15.68
CA VAL A 22 -10.03 42.94 16.63
C VAL A 22 -9.69 44.29 15.96
N VAL A 23 -10.31 45.37 16.43
CA VAL A 23 -9.91 46.75 16.09
C VAL A 23 -9.06 47.28 17.24
N GLN A 24 -7.78 47.55 16.99
CA GLN A 24 -6.87 48.10 17.99
C GLN A 24 -6.76 49.63 17.87
N ILE A 25 -6.93 50.34 18.97
CA ILE A 25 -6.63 51.78 19.11
C ILE A 25 -5.45 51.92 20.09
N GLY A 26 -4.24 52.11 19.58
CA GLY A 26 -3.03 52.39 20.38
C GLY A 26 -1.81 51.55 20.00
N THR A 27 -0.63 51.92 20.53
CA THR A 27 0.67 51.30 20.22
C THR A 27 1.02 50.18 21.21
N VAL A 28 1.39 49.00 20.72
CA VAL A 28 1.92 47.88 21.53
C VAL A 28 3.45 47.96 21.55
N ILE A 29 4.06 47.79 22.72
CA ILE A 29 5.52 47.70 22.91
C ILE A 29 5.81 46.36 23.58
N GLY A 30 6.40 45.42 22.84
CA GLY A 30 6.66 44.03 23.23
C GLY A 30 6.40 43.06 22.06
N ASP A 31 6.95 41.85 22.12
CA ASP A 31 6.72 40.83 21.08
C ASP A 31 5.27 40.34 21.09
N VAL A 32 4.62 40.37 19.92
CA VAL A 32 3.29 39.78 19.73
C VAL A 32 3.50 38.36 19.22
N VAL A 33 3.34 37.38 20.11
CA VAL A 33 3.41 35.96 19.76
C VAL A 33 2.01 35.46 19.42
N ILE A 34 1.72 35.32 18.13
CA ILE A 34 0.51 34.65 17.64
C ILE A 34 0.83 33.15 17.59
N GLY A 35 0.57 32.45 18.68
CA GLY A 35 0.67 30.99 18.73
C GLY A 35 -0.49 30.36 17.99
N ASP A 36 -0.20 29.52 17.01
CA ASP A 36 -1.19 28.66 16.36
C ASP A 36 -1.72 27.66 17.39
N ARG A 37 -2.92 27.91 17.93
CA ARG A 37 -3.60 26.97 18.83
C ARG A 37 -4.31 25.91 17.98
N THR A 38 -3.54 25.00 17.42
CA THR A 38 -4.09 23.74 16.90
C THR A 38 -3.82 22.59 17.89
N ARG A 39 -4.94 22.12 18.47
CA ARG A 39 -5.18 20.88 19.23
C ARG A 39 -4.81 20.86 20.73
N PRO A 40 -5.70 20.32 21.59
CA PRO A 40 -5.30 19.91 22.94
C PRO A 40 -4.18 18.88 22.81
N SER A 41 -3.06 19.08 23.51
CA SER A 41 -2.01 18.08 23.67
C SER A 41 -2.62 16.82 24.31
N ALA A 42 -3.01 15.85 23.49
CA ALA A 42 -3.18 14.47 23.97
C ALA A 42 -1.87 14.07 24.66
N ALA A 43 -1.96 13.50 25.86
CA ALA A 43 -0.77 13.03 26.56
C ALA A 43 0.03 12.09 25.64
N ALA A 44 1.36 12.24 25.61
CA ALA A 44 2.22 11.41 24.79
C ALA A 44 1.94 9.92 25.08
N PRO A 45 1.70 9.08 24.06
CA PRO A 45 1.36 7.68 24.25
C PRO A 45 2.48 6.94 25.00
N PHE A 46 2.09 6.08 25.94
CA PHE A 46 3.01 5.23 26.68
C PHE A 46 2.42 3.83 26.77
N MET A 47 2.86 2.95 25.86
CA MET A 47 2.34 1.59 25.68
C MET A 47 3.16 0.51 26.40
N ALA A 48 4.31 0.88 26.98
CA ALA A 48 5.18 -0.11 27.60
C ALA A 48 4.47 -0.86 28.74
N PRO A 49 4.62 -2.20 28.84
CA PRO A 49 4.02 -2.99 29.90
C PRO A 49 4.41 -2.53 31.30
N ARG A 50 3.69 -3.00 32.32
CA ARG A 50 4.15 -2.84 33.70
C ARG A 50 5.35 -3.74 33.95
N LEU A 51 6.33 -3.20 34.69
CA LEU A 51 7.47 -3.97 35.16
C LEU A 51 6.99 -5.13 36.08
N PRO A 52 7.55 -6.35 35.93
CA PRO A 52 7.34 -7.43 36.89
C PRO A 52 7.77 -6.99 38.30
N ALA A 53 7.01 -7.40 39.31
CA ALA A 53 7.25 -7.00 40.70
C ALA A 53 8.61 -7.48 41.26
N ASP A 54 9.12 -8.57 40.69
CA ASP A 54 10.34 -9.29 41.04
C ASP A 54 11.53 -9.01 40.10
N PHE A 55 11.47 -7.92 39.33
CA PHE A 55 12.53 -7.58 38.37
C PHE A 55 13.81 -7.04 39.07
N THR A 56 14.95 -7.69 38.84
CA THR A 56 16.22 -7.41 39.54
C THR A 56 17.15 -6.39 38.85
N GLY A 57 16.70 -5.66 37.82
CA GLY A 57 17.42 -4.49 37.31
C GLY A 57 18.62 -4.75 36.38
N ARG A 58 19.19 -5.97 36.34
CA ARG A 58 20.35 -6.41 35.52
C ARG A 58 21.33 -5.27 35.18
N VAL A 59 22.00 -4.71 36.19
CA VAL A 59 22.68 -3.40 36.14
C VAL A 59 23.61 -3.21 34.92
N HIS A 60 24.48 -4.19 34.63
CA HIS A 60 25.43 -4.09 33.52
C HIS A 60 24.74 -4.15 32.14
N LEU A 61 23.77 -5.04 31.98
CA LEU A 61 23.00 -5.18 30.75
C LEU A 61 22.10 -3.93 30.53
N GLY A 62 21.54 -3.39 31.62
CA GLY A 62 20.75 -2.18 31.60
C GLY A 62 21.55 -0.95 31.15
N ALA A 63 22.80 -0.81 31.61
CA ALA A 63 23.68 0.27 31.18
C ALA A 63 23.98 0.20 29.67
N GLN A 64 24.32 -0.99 29.15
CA GLN A 64 24.56 -1.21 27.72
C GLN A 64 23.33 -0.88 26.86
N LEU A 65 22.15 -1.29 27.32
CA LEU A 65 20.89 -1.02 26.61
C LEU A 65 20.58 0.49 26.59
N LEU A 66 20.77 1.19 27.71
CA LEU A 66 20.54 2.64 27.77
C LEU A 66 21.53 3.41 26.89
N GLU A 67 22.80 3.01 26.88
CA GLU A 67 23.82 3.59 25.99
C GLU A 67 23.39 3.46 24.52
N ALA A 68 23.02 2.26 24.09
CA ALA A 68 22.56 2.01 22.72
C ALA A 68 21.28 2.78 22.34
N LEU A 69 20.35 2.98 23.28
CA LEU A 69 19.10 3.72 23.04
C LEU A 69 19.26 5.25 23.02
N LEU A 70 20.25 5.78 23.76
CA LEU A 70 20.44 7.21 23.96
C LEU A 70 21.55 7.80 23.07
N GLU A 71 22.34 6.98 22.40
CA GLU A 71 23.37 7.44 21.46
C GLU A 71 22.77 8.37 20.37
N PRO A 72 23.39 9.53 20.10
CA PRO A 72 22.95 10.42 19.03
C PRO A 72 23.21 9.75 17.68
N ALA A 73 22.13 9.37 16.99
CA ALA A 73 22.19 8.64 15.73
C ALA A 73 23.07 9.36 14.68
N ALA A 74 24.23 8.78 14.37
CA ALA A 74 25.02 9.15 13.20
C ALA A 74 24.31 8.61 11.94
N GLY A 75 23.29 9.33 11.46
CA GLY A 75 22.61 9.05 10.18
C GLY A 75 21.85 7.72 10.13
N GLY A 76 20.51 7.77 10.23
CA GLY A 76 19.63 6.66 9.87
C GLY A 76 19.47 5.59 10.95
N GLY A 77 18.70 5.89 11.99
CA GLY A 77 17.82 4.99 12.76
C GLY A 77 18.12 3.48 12.83
N ARG A 78 19.36 3.04 13.03
CA ARG A 78 19.66 1.61 13.21
C ARG A 78 18.90 1.07 14.44
N PRO A 79 18.19 -0.06 14.31
CA PRO A 79 17.47 -0.63 15.44
C PRO A 79 18.45 -1.15 16.50
N VAL A 80 18.07 -1.00 17.76
CA VAL A 80 18.72 -1.70 18.88
C VAL A 80 18.08 -3.07 19.01
N VAL A 81 18.88 -4.14 18.97
CA VAL A 81 18.38 -5.52 18.93
C VAL A 81 18.75 -6.25 20.22
N LEU A 82 17.75 -6.46 21.08
CA LEU A 82 17.85 -7.33 22.25
C LEU A 82 17.67 -8.79 21.81
N SER A 83 18.76 -9.56 21.78
CA SER A 83 18.75 -10.95 21.32
C SER A 83 19.13 -11.94 22.42
N GLY A 84 18.53 -13.13 22.44
CA GLY A 84 18.80 -14.14 23.47
C GLY A 84 17.75 -15.24 23.50
N LEU A 85 18.03 -16.37 24.14
CA LEU A 85 17.13 -17.53 24.17
C LEU A 85 15.73 -17.20 24.75
N GLY A 86 14.72 -17.99 24.37
CA GLY A 86 13.34 -17.79 24.86
C GLY A 86 13.26 -17.85 26.39
N GLY A 87 12.51 -16.94 27.01
CA GLY A 87 12.38 -16.90 28.48
C GLY A 87 13.54 -16.22 29.23
N PHE A 88 14.49 -15.58 28.54
CA PHE A 88 15.66 -14.91 29.17
C PHE A 88 15.40 -13.49 29.69
N GLY A 89 14.16 -12.99 29.64
CA GLY A 89 13.80 -11.68 30.17
C GLY A 89 14.05 -10.50 29.22
N LYS A 90 14.17 -10.74 27.90
CA LYS A 90 14.31 -9.69 26.87
C LYS A 90 13.18 -8.65 26.94
N THR A 91 11.94 -9.12 26.94
CA THR A 91 10.73 -8.30 27.09
C THR A 91 10.76 -7.50 28.39
N SER A 92 11.21 -8.11 29.50
CA SER A 92 11.36 -7.43 30.79
C SER A 92 12.43 -6.34 30.77
N MET A 93 13.58 -6.58 30.11
CA MET A 93 14.64 -5.58 29.91
C MET A 93 14.19 -4.41 29.05
N ALA A 94 13.50 -4.69 27.93
CA ALA A 94 12.91 -3.66 27.08
C ALA A 94 11.88 -2.81 27.85
N THR A 95 11.05 -3.47 28.65
CA THR A 95 10.08 -2.81 29.53
C THR A 95 10.79 -1.90 30.53
N TRP A 96 11.83 -2.40 31.22
CA TRP A 96 12.62 -1.62 32.17
C TRP A 96 13.24 -0.38 31.55
N ALA A 97 13.81 -0.50 30.35
CA ALA A 97 14.41 0.64 29.63
C ALA A 97 13.36 1.72 29.33
N CYS A 98 12.15 1.34 28.92
CA CYS A 98 11.06 2.29 28.63
C CYS A 98 10.63 3.10 29.86
N HIS A 99 10.75 2.54 31.06
CA HIS A 99 10.40 3.22 32.32
C HIS A 99 11.51 4.13 32.86
N GLN A 100 12.71 4.13 32.25
CA GLN A 100 13.82 4.97 32.72
C GLN A 100 13.57 6.46 32.41
N PRO A 101 13.83 7.38 33.36
CA PRO A 101 13.64 8.82 33.15
C PRO A 101 14.35 9.36 31.90
N ALA A 102 15.61 8.96 31.69
CA ALA A 102 16.40 9.40 30.53
C ALA A 102 15.78 9.01 29.18
N VAL A 103 15.12 7.85 29.10
CA VAL A 103 14.41 7.41 27.89
C VAL A 103 13.16 8.26 27.67
N ARG A 104 12.39 8.53 28.73
CA ARG A 104 11.18 9.37 28.65
C ARG A 104 11.50 10.81 28.25
N ASP A 105 12.63 11.34 28.69
CA ASP A 105 13.10 12.68 28.32
C ASP A 105 13.59 12.73 26.86
N ARG A 106 14.23 11.66 26.37
CA ARG A 106 14.72 11.55 24.98
C ARG A 106 13.58 11.37 23.97
N PHE A 107 12.53 10.65 24.33
CA PHE A 107 11.39 10.33 23.46
C PHE A 107 10.12 11.04 23.93
N SER A 108 10.14 12.38 23.81
CA SER A 108 9.09 13.26 24.32
C SER A 108 7.74 13.09 23.63
N ASP A 109 7.70 12.55 22.41
CA ASP A 109 6.44 12.27 21.70
C ASP A 109 5.82 10.92 22.12
N GLY A 110 6.52 10.08 22.89
CA GLY A 110 5.96 8.86 23.47
C GLY A 110 6.78 7.57 23.24
N VAL A 111 6.28 6.50 23.85
CA VAL A 111 6.79 5.12 23.74
C VAL A 111 5.68 4.22 23.21
N LEU A 112 5.93 3.59 22.07
CA LEU A 112 5.03 2.71 21.36
C LEU A 112 5.50 1.26 21.51
N TRP A 113 4.58 0.32 21.67
CA TRP A 113 4.89 -1.09 21.88
C TRP A 113 4.05 -1.98 20.97
N VAL A 114 4.70 -2.79 20.14
CA VAL A 114 4.08 -3.67 19.15
C VAL A 114 4.62 -5.09 19.32
N GLU A 115 3.74 -6.08 19.40
CA GLU A 115 4.12 -7.50 19.53
C GLU A 115 3.81 -8.24 18.23
N LEU A 116 4.86 -8.69 17.53
CA LEU A 116 4.75 -9.29 16.19
C LEU A 116 4.54 -10.81 16.24
N GLY A 117 5.25 -11.50 17.13
CA GLY A 117 5.19 -12.95 17.25
C GLY A 117 5.88 -13.69 16.08
N ARG A 118 5.64 -15.01 15.98
CA ARG A 118 6.45 -15.90 15.15
C ARG A 118 6.26 -15.76 13.64
N LYS A 119 5.02 -15.60 13.19
CA LYS A 119 4.63 -15.41 11.78
C LYS A 119 3.33 -14.59 11.75
N PRO A 120 3.40 -13.27 11.94
CA PRO A 120 2.21 -12.43 11.82
C PRO A 120 1.66 -12.52 10.39
N SER A 121 0.34 -12.57 10.26
CA SER A 121 -0.31 -12.45 8.95
C SER A 121 -0.18 -11.03 8.42
N GLU A 122 -0.28 -10.85 7.09
CA GLU A 122 -0.31 -9.51 6.47
C GLU A 122 -1.43 -8.64 7.05
N GLN A 123 -2.60 -9.21 7.31
CA GLN A 123 -3.69 -8.55 8.04
C GLN A 123 -3.21 -7.98 9.38
N ARG A 124 -2.54 -8.80 10.21
CA ARG A 124 -2.08 -8.37 11.53
C ARG A 124 -1.05 -7.25 11.41
N LEU A 125 -0.14 -7.32 10.45
CA LEU A 125 0.84 -6.26 10.20
C LEU A 125 0.16 -4.94 9.81
N ALA A 126 -0.79 -4.98 8.86
CA ALA A 126 -1.53 -3.79 8.43
C ALA A 126 -2.36 -3.17 9.56
N ALA A 127 -3.01 -4.00 10.39
CA ALA A 127 -3.77 -3.54 11.56
C ALA A 127 -2.86 -2.87 12.60
N LEU A 128 -1.74 -3.51 12.96
CA LEU A 128 -0.78 -2.94 13.91
C LEU A 128 -0.18 -1.61 13.42
N LEU A 129 0.17 -1.52 12.13
CA LEU A 129 0.64 -0.28 11.53
C LEU A 129 -0.44 0.80 11.58
N SER A 130 -1.69 0.46 11.26
CA SER A 130 -2.80 1.40 11.32
C SER A 130 -3.06 1.92 12.73
N ASP A 131 -3.13 1.04 13.72
CA ASP A 131 -3.40 1.38 15.11
C ASP A 131 -2.32 2.32 15.66
N VAL A 132 -1.05 2.00 15.41
CA VAL A 132 0.07 2.82 15.87
C VAL A 132 0.11 4.15 15.11
N THR A 133 -0.15 4.16 13.80
CA THR A 133 -0.24 5.40 13.00
C THR A 133 -1.32 6.32 13.54
N ALA A 134 -2.51 5.78 13.79
CA ALA A 134 -3.65 6.51 14.33
C ALA A 134 -3.37 7.07 15.72
N LEU A 135 -2.74 6.27 16.59
CA LEU A 135 -2.35 6.68 17.93
C LEU A 135 -1.37 7.87 17.89
N VAL A 136 -0.36 7.83 17.01
CA VAL A 136 0.63 8.92 16.88
C VAL A 136 0.03 10.16 16.20
N ALA A 137 -0.82 9.97 15.20
CA ALA A 137 -1.48 11.05 14.48
C ALA A 137 -2.63 11.71 15.28
N GLY A 138 -3.13 11.04 16.33
CA GLY A 138 -4.32 11.45 17.06
C GLY A 138 -5.59 11.35 16.20
N THR A 139 -5.67 10.32 15.35
CA THR A 139 -6.79 10.07 14.43
C THR A 139 -7.40 8.71 14.71
N ALA A 140 -8.52 8.39 14.05
CA ALA A 140 -9.04 7.02 14.04
C ALA A 140 -8.14 6.10 13.18
N PRO A 141 -8.05 4.80 13.51
CA PRO A 141 -7.44 3.79 12.64
C PRO A 141 -8.05 3.80 11.24
N ARG A 142 -7.20 3.62 10.23
CA ARG A 142 -7.61 3.50 8.82
C ARG A 142 -7.44 2.07 8.34
N VAL A 143 -8.24 1.69 7.36
CA VAL A 143 -8.15 0.36 6.76
C VAL A 143 -7.30 0.44 5.50
N PHE A 144 -6.38 -0.49 5.32
CA PHE A 144 -5.46 -0.53 4.18
C PHE A 144 -5.65 -1.81 3.36
N ALA A 145 -5.52 -1.70 2.04
CA ALA A 145 -5.61 -2.84 1.14
C ALA A 145 -4.33 -3.71 1.16
N THR A 146 -3.20 -3.13 1.56
CA THR A 146 -1.88 -3.77 1.55
C THR A 146 -1.04 -3.31 2.77
N VAL A 147 -0.14 -4.16 3.27
CA VAL A 147 0.83 -3.81 4.33
C VAL A 147 1.72 -2.62 3.93
N PRO A 148 2.25 -2.53 2.68
CA PRO A 148 3.04 -1.39 2.23
C PRO A 148 2.32 -0.04 2.36
N ALA A 149 1.03 0.01 1.99
CA ALA A 149 0.24 1.25 2.13
C ALA A 149 0.10 1.67 3.60
N ALA A 150 -0.08 0.70 4.52
CA ALA A 150 -0.11 0.95 5.95
C ALA A 150 1.26 1.42 6.49
N ALA A 151 2.35 0.79 6.03
CA ALA A 151 3.72 1.12 6.41
C ALA A 151 4.08 2.55 6.00
N GLU A 152 3.65 2.95 4.81
CA GLU A 152 3.89 4.29 4.32
C GLU A 152 3.15 5.37 5.11
N ALA A 153 1.87 5.13 5.42
CA ALA A 153 1.11 6.03 6.28
C ALA A 153 1.77 6.17 7.67
N PHE A 154 2.33 5.06 8.18
CA PHE A 154 3.11 5.06 9.40
C PHE A 154 4.39 5.90 9.27
N ARG A 155 5.20 5.69 8.21
CA ARG A 155 6.44 6.44 7.93
C ARG A 155 6.21 7.96 7.91
N ASP A 156 5.16 8.41 7.21
CA ASP A 156 4.82 9.83 7.09
C ASP A 156 4.62 10.50 8.44
N VAL A 157 3.90 9.82 9.34
CA VAL A 157 3.58 10.33 10.67
C VAL A 157 4.83 10.37 11.56
N LEU A 158 5.81 9.49 11.34
CA LEU A 158 7.06 9.46 12.12
C LEU A 158 8.05 10.57 11.77
N THR A 159 7.96 11.18 10.59
CA THR A 159 9.01 12.06 10.03
C THR A 159 9.45 13.20 10.97
N THR A 160 8.52 13.74 11.76
CA THR A 160 8.75 14.88 12.67
C THR A 160 8.74 14.52 14.15
N ARG A 161 8.64 13.23 14.50
CA ARG A 161 8.36 12.77 15.88
C ARG A 161 9.57 12.13 16.56
N ARG A 162 9.73 12.39 17.86
CA ARG A 162 10.73 11.80 18.77
C ARG A 162 10.11 10.65 19.56
N LEU A 163 10.11 9.46 18.97
CA LEU A 163 9.44 8.26 19.50
C LEU A 163 10.41 7.12 19.77
N LEU A 164 10.09 6.29 20.76
CA LEU A 164 10.66 4.95 20.91
C LEU A 164 9.63 3.92 20.47
N LEU A 165 9.95 3.12 19.46
CA LEU A 165 9.12 2.01 18.99
C LEU A 165 9.72 0.68 19.44
N VAL A 166 9.04 -0.03 20.32
CA VAL A 166 9.43 -1.37 20.75
C VAL A 166 8.71 -2.41 19.90
N LEU A 167 9.47 -3.26 19.22
CA LEU A 167 9.01 -4.40 18.42
C LEU A 167 9.36 -5.69 19.17
N ASP A 168 8.38 -6.26 19.87
CA ASP A 168 8.55 -7.39 20.78
C ASP A 168 8.25 -8.75 20.12
N ASP A 169 8.99 -9.78 20.53
CA ASP A 169 8.95 -11.17 20.07
C ASP A 169 9.02 -11.31 18.53
N VAL A 170 10.09 -10.79 17.95
CA VAL A 170 10.38 -10.87 16.52
C VAL A 170 11.06 -12.19 16.15
N TRP A 171 10.59 -12.85 15.09
CA TRP A 171 11.15 -14.13 14.62
C TRP A 171 11.65 -14.13 13.18
N ALA A 172 11.11 -13.28 12.32
CA ALA A 172 11.43 -13.21 10.90
C ALA A 172 11.60 -11.74 10.47
N GLY A 173 12.55 -11.47 9.57
CA GLY A 173 12.92 -10.10 9.17
C GLY A 173 11.81 -9.39 8.41
N ASP A 174 11.17 -10.11 7.48
CA ASP A 174 10.04 -9.66 6.65
C ASP A 174 8.89 -9.06 7.47
N ALA A 175 8.61 -9.60 8.66
CA ALA A 175 7.58 -9.10 9.57
C ALA A 175 7.92 -7.75 10.22
N VAL A 176 9.21 -7.40 10.32
CA VAL A 176 9.70 -6.19 10.99
C VAL A 176 9.91 -5.07 9.98
N ASP A 177 10.31 -5.40 8.75
CA ASP A 177 10.67 -4.45 7.70
C ASP A 177 9.68 -3.28 7.55
N PRO A 178 8.34 -3.49 7.58
CA PRO A 178 7.35 -2.40 7.52
C PRO A 178 7.47 -1.33 8.62
N PHE A 179 8.12 -1.65 9.76
CA PHE A 179 8.28 -0.77 10.93
C PHE A 179 9.67 -0.13 11.02
N LEU A 180 10.64 -0.60 10.23
CA LEU A 180 12.04 -0.17 10.34
C LEU A 180 12.33 1.16 9.64
N GLU A 181 11.57 1.50 8.61
CA GLU A 181 11.80 2.69 7.80
C GLU A 181 11.13 3.96 8.36
N GLY A 182 11.70 5.14 8.09
CA GLY A 182 11.12 6.47 8.42
C GLY A 182 11.61 7.10 9.74
N GLY A 183 11.31 8.39 9.96
CA GLY A 183 11.56 9.11 11.22
C GLY A 183 13.00 9.07 11.76
N THR A 184 13.83 10.06 11.40
CA THR A 184 15.24 10.14 11.86
C THR A 184 15.40 10.34 13.38
N GLN A 185 14.32 10.71 14.06
CA GLN A 185 14.23 10.87 15.51
C GLN A 185 13.47 9.73 16.20
N CYS A 186 13.07 8.70 15.45
CA CYS A 186 12.41 7.50 15.96
C CYS A 186 13.42 6.37 16.13
N VAL A 187 13.59 5.88 17.36
CA VAL A 187 14.48 4.75 17.68
C VAL A 187 13.66 3.48 17.77
N ARG A 188 14.15 2.39 17.18
CA ARG A 188 13.50 1.07 17.24
C ARG A 188 14.24 0.17 18.21
N LEU A 189 13.50 -0.46 19.12
CA LEU A 189 14.00 -1.49 20.02
C LEU A 189 13.35 -2.83 19.65
N VAL A 190 14.12 -3.74 19.07
CA VAL A 190 13.66 -5.06 18.65
C VAL A 190 14.03 -6.10 19.68
N THR A 191 13.08 -6.92 20.15
CA THR A 191 13.40 -8.12 20.94
C THR A 191 13.26 -9.37 20.07
N THR A 192 14.26 -10.25 20.08
CA THR A 192 14.23 -11.46 19.25
C THR A 192 14.95 -12.65 19.89
N ARG A 193 14.56 -13.86 19.51
CA ARG A 193 15.26 -15.10 19.90
C ARG A 193 16.39 -15.47 18.95
N ASN A 194 16.30 -15.01 17.71
CA ASN A 194 17.21 -15.38 16.65
C ASN A 194 18.24 -14.26 16.46
N ARG A 195 19.52 -14.62 16.51
CA ARG A 195 20.58 -13.65 16.16
C ARG A 195 20.56 -13.40 14.66
N GLY A 196 20.70 -12.15 14.25
CA GLY A 196 20.77 -11.76 12.83
C GLY A 196 19.42 -11.67 12.10
N VAL A 197 18.29 -11.54 12.81
CA VAL A 197 16.98 -11.28 12.16
C VAL A 197 16.93 -9.87 11.57
N VAL A 198 17.56 -8.91 12.24
CA VAL A 198 17.62 -7.51 11.83
C VAL A 198 19.05 -7.03 12.05
N ASP A 199 19.60 -6.30 11.07
CA ASP A 199 20.90 -5.65 11.20
C ASP A 199 20.77 -4.42 12.13
N GLY A 200 21.52 -4.41 13.24
CA GLY A 200 21.42 -3.34 14.24
C GLY A 200 22.44 -3.45 15.37
N THR A 201 22.37 -2.53 16.33
CA THR A 201 23.22 -2.57 17.54
C THR A 201 22.70 -3.68 18.46
N SER A 202 23.41 -4.81 18.49
CA SER A 202 22.96 -5.98 19.24
C SER A 202 23.38 -5.94 20.71
N VAL A 203 22.41 -6.14 21.59
CA VAL A 203 22.60 -6.35 23.03
C VAL A 203 22.16 -7.79 23.34
N ILE A 204 23.09 -8.60 23.85
CA ILE A 204 22.83 -10.01 24.12
C ILE A 204 22.28 -10.18 25.54
N VAL A 205 21.09 -10.75 25.64
CA VAL A 205 20.43 -11.11 26.90
C VAL A 205 20.72 -12.57 27.20
N ASP A 206 21.78 -12.80 27.98
CA ASP A 206 22.23 -14.13 28.42
C ASP A 206 21.57 -14.56 29.75
N ALA A 207 21.96 -15.75 30.22
CA ALA A 207 21.44 -16.37 31.43
C ALA A 207 21.69 -15.47 32.64
N LEU A 208 20.85 -15.59 33.67
CA LEU A 208 21.03 -14.85 34.92
C LEU A 208 22.35 -15.25 35.57
N ASP A 209 22.98 -14.30 36.26
CA ASP A 209 24.08 -14.66 37.14
C ASP A 209 23.58 -15.39 38.41
N ASP A 210 24.52 -15.87 39.22
CA ASP A 210 24.22 -16.65 40.42
C ASP A 210 23.53 -15.84 41.54
N GLU A 211 23.69 -14.51 41.58
CA GLU A 211 23.00 -13.67 42.56
C GLU A 211 21.58 -13.37 42.09
N GLU A 212 21.42 -13.04 40.81
CA GLU A 212 20.13 -12.77 40.19
C GLU A 212 19.21 -13.99 40.19
N ALA A 213 19.74 -15.19 39.89
CA ALA A 213 18.97 -16.43 39.92
C ALA A 213 18.50 -16.79 41.34
N ARG A 214 19.35 -16.54 42.36
CA ARG A 214 18.96 -16.73 43.76
C ARG A 214 17.88 -15.74 44.15
N ALA A 215 18.02 -14.47 43.77
CA ALA A 215 17.06 -13.42 44.08
C ALA A 215 15.65 -13.75 43.56
N ILE A 216 15.52 -14.28 42.34
CA ILE A 216 14.22 -14.70 41.78
C ILE A 216 13.62 -15.87 42.56
N LEU A 217 14.44 -16.88 42.91
CA LEU A 217 13.97 -18.07 43.64
C LEU A 217 13.63 -17.77 45.10
N SER A 218 14.30 -16.80 45.73
CA SER A 218 14.07 -16.39 47.11
C SER A 218 13.07 -15.23 47.25
N ALA A 219 12.55 -14.68 46.15
CA ALA A 219 11.58 -13.59 46.17
C ALA A 219 10.30 -14.01 46.92
N ASP A 220 9.87 -13.18 47.87
CA ASP A 220 8.72 -13.38 48.77
C ASP A 220 8.78 -14.66 49.64
N LEU A 221 9.98 -15.19 49.86
CA LEU A 221 10.26 -16.27 50.82
C LEU A 221 10.99 -15.72 52.06
N PRO A 222 11.04 -16.47 53.18
CA PRO A 222 11.80 -16.06 54.38
C PRO A 222 13.28 -15.76 54.07
N ASP A 223 13.90 -14.88 54.85
CA ASP A 223 15.26 -14.33 54.58
C ASP A 223 16.36 -15.41 54.43
N ASP A 224 16.18 -16.60 55.00
CA ASP A 224 17.11 -17.72 54.90
C ASP A 224 16.98 -18.53 53.59
N ALA A 225 15.96 -18.25 52.77
CA ALA A 225 15.68 -18.96 51.52
C ALA A 225 16.84 -18.88 50.52
N ALA A 226 17.50 -17.72 50.40
CA ALA A 226 18.59 -17.50 49.45
C ALA A 226 19.77 -18.47 49.66
N ALA A 227 19.99 -18.95 50.90
CA ALA A 227 21.04 -19.92 51.22
C ALA A 227 20.73 -21.34 50.72
N HIS A 228 19.45 -21.67 50.51
CA HIS A 228 19.00 -23.02 50.21
C HIS A 228 18.74 -23.24 48.70
N VAL A 229 18.38 -22.18 47.96
CA VAL A 229 17.92 -22.28 46.56
C VAL A 229 19.04 -22.42 45.51
N GLY A 230 20.31 -22.28 45.91
CA GLY A 230 21.45 -22.29 44.98
C GLY A 230 21.61 -23.61 44.20
N SER A 231 21.30 -24.75 44.81
CA SER A 231 21.32 -26.06 44.13
C SER A 231 20.24 -26.17 43.05
N LEU A 232 19.10 -25.50 43.23
CA LEU A 232 17.97 -25.49 42.31
C LEU A 232 18.28 -24.67 41.06
N ALA A 233 18.91 -23.50 41.23
CA ALA A 233 19.28 -22.61 40.13
C ALA A 233 20.23 -23.28 39.12
N ALA A 234 21.17 -24.10 39.62
CA ALA A 234 22.13 -24.84 38.80
C ALA A 234 21.49 -25.97 37.97
N ARG A 235 20.33 -26.50 38.35
CA ARG A 235 19.69 -27.63 37.65
C ARG A 235 18.88 -27.22 36.42
N VAL A 236 18.33 -26.00 36.40
CA VAL A 236 17.53 -25.45 35.30
C VAL A 236 18.29 -24.43 34.43
N GLY A 237 19.62 -24.37 34.56
CA GLY A 237 20.47 -23.60 33.66
C GLY A 237 20.33 -22.09 33.80
N ARG A 238 19.91 -21.61 34.97
CA ARG A 238 19.67 -20.19 35.26
C ARG A 238 18.71 -19.50 34.28
N TRP A 239 17.80 -20.27 33.68
CA TRP A 239 16.76 -19.78 32.79
C TRP A 239 15.68 -19.01 33.56
N PRO A 240 15.47 -17.70 33.29
CA PRO A 240 14.53 -16.89 34.07
C PRO A 240 13.13 -17.48 34.13
N LEU A 241 12.51 -17.86 33.00
CA LEU A 241 11.16 -18.43 33.01
C LEU A 241 11.05 -19.71 33.87
N ALA A 242 12.01 -20.63 33.76
CA ALA A 242 12.02 -21.87 34.56
C ALA A 242 12.25 -21.57 36.06
N LEU A 243 13.13 -20.61 36.37
CA LEU A 243 13.36 -20.15 37.74
C LEU A 243 12.13 -19.45 38.32
N THR A 244 11.40 -18.65 37.54
CA THR A 244 10.17 -17.98 38.02
C THR A 244 9.05 -18.99 38.26
N MET A 245 8.89 -20.01 37.39
CA MET A 245 7.94 -21.10 37.61
C MET A 245 8.28 -21.93 38.85
N LEU A 246 9.55 -22.32 39.02
CA LEU A 246 10.03 -23.03 40.21
C LEU A 246 9.90 -22.18 41.48
N GLY A 247 10.21 -20.88 41.40
CA GLY A 247 9.99 -19.92 42.48
C GLY A 247 8.51 -19.83 42.85
N GLY A 248 7.60 -19.84 41.88
CA GLY A 248 6.15 -19.93 42.10
C GLY A 248 5.74 -21.21 42.82
N THR A 249 6.26 -22.37 42.41
CA THR A 249 6.01 -23.66 43.08
C THR A 249 6.60 -23.68 44.49
N LEU A 250 7.82 -23.18 44.71
CA LEU A 250 8.43 -23.08 46.04
C LEU A 250 7.63 -22.17 46.96
N ARG A 251 7.17 -21.01 46.48
CA ARG A 251 6.26 -20.13 47.23
C ARG A 251 4.97 -20.84 47.60
N SER A 252 4.37 -21.60 46.69
CA SER A 252 3.20 -22.43 46.98
C SER A 252 3.47 -23.41 48.12
N LEU A 253 4.54 -24.21 48.01
CA LEU A 253 4.92 -25.22 49.00
C LEU A 253 5.25 -24.64 50.39
N VAL A 254 5.94 -23.50 50.43
CA VAL A 254 6.34 -22.86 51.70
C VAL A 254 5.18 -22.09 52.33
N THR A 255 4.44 -21.30 51.55
CA THR A 255 3.41 -20.39 52.08
C THR A 255 2.03 -21.03 52.23
N GLN A 256 1.65 -21.95 51.34
CA GLN A 256 0.33 -22.61 51.37
C GLN A 256 0.39 -23.96 52.08
N HIS A 257 1.45 -24.74 51.87
CA HIS A 257 1.62 -26.06 52.51
C HIS A 257 2.47 -26.03 53.79
N GLY A 258 3.04 -24.86 54.14
CA GLY A 258 3.75 -24.64 55.40
C GLY A 258 5.09 -25.39 55.50
N LEU A 259 5.67 -25.83 54.38
CA LEU A 259 6.93 -26.56 54.39
C LEU A 259 8.12 -25.63 54.69
N PRO A 260 9.10 -26.05 55.50
CA PRO A 260 10.37 -25.35 55.62
C PRO A 260 11.06 -25.22 54.25
N VAL A 261 11.72 -24.08 53.99
CA VAL A 261 12.31 -23.80 52.67
C VAL A 261 13.30 -24.89 52.24
N ALA A 262 14.12 -25.39 53.16
CA ALA A 262 15.07 -26.47 52.89
C ALA A 262 14.40 -27.79 52.46
N GLU A 263 13.23 -28.10 53.03
CA GLU A 263 12.47 -29.33 52.74
C GLU A 263 11.75 -29.20 51.38
N ALA A 264 11.15 -28.04 51.11
CA ALA A 264 10.53 -27.73 49.83
C ALA A 264 11.54 -27.79 48.67
N VAL A 265 12.72 -27.15 48.84
CA VAL A 265 13.83 -27.20 47.87
C VAL A 265 14.28 -28.64 47.63
N SER A 266 14.49 -29.42 48.70
CA SER A 266 14.93 -30.82 48.58
C SER A 266 13.90 -31.70 47.86
N GLY A 267 12.61 -31.50 48.14
CA GLY A 267 11.53 -32.21 47.47
C GLY A 267 11.47 -31.93 45.97
N VAL A 268 11.60 -30.65 45.59
CA VAL A 268 11.60 -30.24 44.18
C VAL A 268 12.84 -30.78 43.44
N VAL A 269 14.02 -30.75 44.07
CA VAL A 269 15.25 -31.35 43.49
C VAL A 269 15.09 -32.85 43.26
N ALA A 270 14.54 -33.58 44.24
CA ALA A 270 14.34 -35.02 44.12
C ALA A 270 13.34 -35.41 43.02
N GLU A 271 12.39 -34.54 42.71
CA GLU A 271 11.46 -34.73 41.59
C GLU A 271 12.13 -34.43 40.24
N LEU A 272 12.90 -33.34 40.14
CA LEU A 272 13.71 -33.04 38.95
C LEU A 272 14.70 -34.18 38.62
N ASP A 273 15.31 -34.79 39.65
CA ASP A 273 16.17 -35.96 39.52
C ASP A 273 15.44 -37.18 38.95
N ARG A 274 14.20 -37.45 39.43
CA ARG A 274 13.36 -38.55 38.91
C ARG A 274 13.02 -38.40 37.44
N HIS A 275 12.90 -37.17 36.96
CA HIS A 275 12.63 -36.86 35.56
C HIS A 275 13.92 -36.69 34.71
N GLY A 276 15.10 -36.94 35.27
CA GLY A 276 16.37 -37.00 34.55
C GLY A 276 17.13 -35.67 34.42
N ILE A 277 16.75 -34.63 35.16
CA ILE A 277 17.39 -33.30 35.10
C ILE A 277 18.48 -33.21 36.17
N THR A 278 19.68 -33.70 35.82
CA THR A 278 20.80 -33.84 36.77
C THR A 278 21.81 -32.70 36.75
N SER A 279 21.97 -32.00 35.62
CA SER A 279 22.91 -30.88 35.45
C SER A 279 22.58 -30.07 34.19
N ALA A 280 22.59 -28.74 34.27
CA ALA A 280 22.26 -27.88 33.13
C ALA A 280 23.39 -27.72 32.09
N ASP A 281 24.65 -27.86 32.50
CA ASP A 281 25.83 -27.62 31.65
C ASP A 281 26.04 -28.67 30.54
N GLN A 282 25.18 -29.69 30.47
CA GLN A 282 25.25 -30.79 29.49
C GLN A 282 24.03 -30.85 28.55
N LEU A 283 23.09 -29.92 28.66
CA LEU A 283 21.81 -29.98 27.93
C LEU A 283 21.89 -29.23 26.60
N SER A 284 21.55 -29.91 25.51
CA SER A 284 21.24 -29.32 24.20
C SER A 284 19.94 -28.49 24.23
N ASP A 285 19.70 -27.66 23.20
CA ASP A 285 18.46 -26.86 23.07
C ASP A 285 17.17 -27.69 23.17
N VAL A 286 17.21 -28.95 22.76
CA VAL A 286 16.08 -29.91 22.82
C VAL A 286 15.87 -30.40 24.25
N GLU A 287 16.95 -30.63 24.99
CA GLU A 287 16.91 -31.13 26.38
C GLU A 287 16.51 -30.02 27.36
N LEU A 288 16.85 -28.76 27.07
CA LEU A 288 16.37 -27.59 27.82
C LEU A 288 14.86 -27.34 27.66
N ARG A 289 14.30 -27.55 26.46
CA ARG A 289 12.84 -27.51 26.25
C ARG A 289 12.13 -28.61 27.03
N ARG A 290 12.75 -29.79 27.11
CA ARG A 290 12.26 -30.91 27.94
C ARG A 290 12.27 -30.54 29.43
N GLY A 291 13.30 -29.82 29.90
CA GLY A 291 13.38 -29.29 31.26
C GLY A 291 12.26 -28.31 31.63
N ILE A 292 11.88 -27.41 30.71
CA ILE A 292 10.69 -26.55 30.91
C ILE A 292 9.40 -27.39 30.94
N ALA A 293 9.24 -28.35 30.03
CA ALA A 293 8.05 -29.20 30.00
C ALA A 293 7.88 -29.97 31.33
N THR A 294 8.97 -30.50 31.88
CA THR A 294 8.97 -31.14 33.21
C THR A 294 8.66 -30.13 34.32
N THR A 295 9.23 -28.92 34.28
CA THR A 295 8.90 -27.87 35.26
C THR A 295 7.41 -27.49 35.20
N LEU A 296 6.85 -27.43 34.01
CA LEU A 296 5.42 -27.20 33.79
C LEU A 296 4.58 -28.35 34.34
N GLU A 297 4.94 -29.60 34.11
CA GLU A 297 4.25 -30.77 34.68
C GLU A 297 4.19 -30.72 36.21
N LEU A 298 5.29 -30.29 36.85
CA LEU A 298 5.33 -30.09 38.30
C LEU A 298 4.41 -28.98 38.79
N SER A 299 4.42 -27.82 38.11
CA SER A 299 3.48 -26.73 38.43
C SER A 299 2.02 -27.12 38.15
N LEU A 300 1.75 -27.97 37.16
CA LEU A 300 0.41 -28.50 36.88
C LEU A 300 -0.05 -29.51 37.92
N ALA A 301 0.85 -30.35 38.44
CA ALA A 301 0.57 -31.27 39.54
C ALA A 301 0.25 -30.52 40.84
N ASP A 302 1.07 -29.52 41.21
CA ASP A 302 0.78 -28.61 42.35
C ASP A 302 -0.56 -27.89 42.18
N LEU A 303 -0.88 -27.44 40.97
CA LEU A 303 -2.16 -26.79 40.68
C LEU A 303 -3.33 -27.77 40.82
N ALA A 304 -3.18 -29.02 40.37
CA ALA A 304 -4.17 -30.07 40.55
C ALA A 304 -4.42 -30.37 42.04
N ASP A 305 -3.38 -30.44 42.84
CA ASP A 305 -3.47 -30.75 44.27
C ASP A 305 -4.05 -29.59 45.09
N SER A 306 -3.67 -28.35 44.76
CA SER A 306 -4.08 -27.14 45.51
C SER A 306 -5.44 -26.57 45.08
N ALA A 307 -5.80 -26.65 43.80
CA ALA A 307 -7.00 -26.01 43.23
C ALA A 307 -7.94 -26.98 42.51
N GLY A 308 -7.56 -28.26 42.39
CA GLY A 308 -8.34 -29.31 41.74
C GLY A 308 -8.10 -29.43 40.24
N VAL A 309 -8.45 -30.60 39.69
CA VAL A 309 -8.30 -30.94 38.25
C VAL A 309 -9.03 -29.94 37.34
N ALA A 310 -10.16 -29.39 37.78
CA ALA A 310 -10.90 -28.38 37.02
C ALA A 310 -10.08 -27.12 36.73
N SER A 311 -9.17 -26.71 37.62
CA SER A 311 -8.32 -25.53 37.40
C SER A 311 -7.25 -25.82 36.34
N VAL A 312 -6.73 -27.05 36.30
CA VAL A 312 -5.82 -27.51 35.24
C VAL A 312 -6.51 -27.54 33.87
N ASP A 313 -7.76 -28.02 33.81
CA ASP A 313 -8.51 -28.05 32.56
C ASP A 313 -8.86 -26.63 32.06
N ARG A 314 -9.13 -25.69 32.97
CA ARG A 314 -9.27 -24.26 32.63
C ARG A 314 -7.98 -23.69 32.04
N LEU A 315 -6.82 -23.96 32.64
CA LEU A 315 -5.54 -23.52 32.08
C LEU A 315 -5.29 -24.11 30.69
N ARG A 316 -5.56 -25.41 30.51
CA ARG A 316 -5.47 -26.08 29.19
C ARG A 316 -6.39 -25.44 28.17
N SER A 317 -7.59 -25.02 28.56
CA SER A 317 -8.53 -24.39 27.63
C SER A 317 -8.00 -23.08 27.02
N ILE A 318 -7.12 -22.36 27.72
CA ILE A 318 -6.46 -21.14 27.19
C ILE A 318 -5.53 -21.48 26.02
N ALA A 319 -5.00 -22.70 25.94
CA ALA A 319 -4.15 -23.13 24.83
C ALA A 319 -4.93 -23.29 23.50
N ALA A 320 -6.27 -23.22 23.53
CA ALA A 320 -7.11 -23.31 22.35
C ALA A 320 -7.09 -22.06 21.47
N PHE A 321 -6.75 -20.88 22.00
CA PHE A 321 -6.67 -19.61 21.26
C PHE A 321 -5.44 -19.55 20.34
N PRO A 322 -5.32 -18.63 19.36
CA PRO A 322 -4.11 -18.43 18.55
C PRO A 322 -2.89 -17.94 19.35
N GLN A 323 -1.68 -18.06 18.77
CA GLN A 323 -0.42 -17.79 19.46
C GLN A 323 -0.21 -16.29 19.63
N GLY A 324 0.31 -15.86 20.79
CA GLY A 324 0.58 -14.44 21.07
C GLY A 324 -0.68 -13.58 21.15
N THR A 325 -1.84 -14.20 21.38
CA THR A 325 -3.13 -13.53 21.47
C THR A 325 -3.47 -13.21 22.93
N LEU A 326 -3.95 -11.99 23.18
CA LEU A 326 -4.57 -11.65 24.46
C LEU A 326 -5.95 -12.31 24.56
N VAL A 327 -6.16 -13.13 25.58
CA VAL A 327 -7.44 -13.76 25.85
C VAL A 327 -8.21 -12.91 26.87
N PRO A 328 -9.31 -12.25 26.48
CA PRO A 328 -10.07 -11.38 27.37
C PRO A 328 -10.71 -12.15 28.53
N PHE A 329 -10.79 -11.51 29.70
CA PHE A 329 -11.49 -12.11 30.85
C PHE A 329 -12.96 -12.43 30.55
N SER A 330 -13.64 -11.59 29.76
CA SER A 330 -15.03 -11.81 29.36
C SER A 330 -15.24 -13.10 28.58
N TRP A 331 -14.28 -13.52 27.75
CA TRP A 331 -14.35 -14.79 27.02
C TRP A 331 -14.13 -15.97 27.95
N LEU A 332 -13.23 -15.84 28.93
CA LEU A 332 -12.98 -16.86 29.94
C LEU A 332 -14.15 -17.02 30.91
N GLU A 333 -14.85 -15.94 31.25
CA GLU A 333 -16.10 -15.97 32.03
C GLU A 333 -17.16 -16.86 31.34
N GLN A 334 -17.34 -16.66 30.03
CA GLN A 334 -18.26 -17.47 29.24
C GLN A 334 -17.77 -18.91 29.08
N LEU A 335 -16.48 -19.11 28.79
CA LEU A 335 -15.92 -20.45 28.58
C LEU A 335 -15.95 -21.30 29.85
N TRP A 336 -15.63 -20.71 31.00
CA TRP A 336 -15.56 -21.42 32.28
C TRP A 336 -16.87 -21.39 33.06
N GLN A 337 -17.86 -20.62 32.59
CA GLN A 337 -19.14 -20.39 33.26
C GLN A 337 -18.94 -19.90 34.70
N LEU A 338 -18.02 -18.95 34.86
CA LEU A 338 -17.64 -18.34 36.14
C LEU A 338 -18.04 -16.86 36.16
N SER A 339 -18.30 -16.32 37.35
CA SER A 339 -18.45 -14.88 37.53
C SER A 339 -17.14 -14.15 37.25
N ALA A 340 -17.21 -12.88 36.84
CA ALA A 340 -16.03 -12.04 36.61
C ALA A 340 -15.00 -12.07 37.76
N VAL A 341 -15.48 -12.10 39.01
CA VAL A 341 -14.62 -12.19 40.19
C VAL A 341 -13.92 -13.55 40.27
N GLN A 342 -14.64 -14.65 40.06
CA GLN A 342 -14.07 -15.99 40.09
C GLN A 342 -13.08 -16.23 38.95
N THR A 343 -13.38 -15.74 37.74
CA THR A 343 -12.46 -15.79 36.59
C THR A 343 -11.16 -15.06 36.90
N ARG A 344 -11.24 -13.86 37.50
CA ARG A 344 -10.06 -13.10 37.92
C ARG A 344 -9.26 -13.83 39.00
N ILE A 345 -9.92 -14.44 39.98
CA ILE A 345 -9.25 -15.24 41.02
C ILE A 345 -8.53 -16.45 40.40
N GLU A 346 -9.16 -17.17 39.48
CA GLU A 346 -8.53 -18.29 38.78
C GLU A 346 -7.34 -17.82 37.95
N CYS A 347 -7.48 -16.72 37.20
CA CYS A 347 -6.37 -16.16 36.43
C CYS A 347 -5.23 -15.68 37.34
N ASP A 348 -5.53 -15.04 38.47
CA ASP A 348 -4.53 -14.62 39.47
C ASP A 348 -3.76 -15.83 40.02
N ARG A 349 -4.42 -16.98 40.22
CA ARG A 349 -3.74 -18.24 40.60
C ARG A 349 -2.74 -18.70 39.54
N PHE A 350 -3.08 -18.57 38.25
CA PHE A 350 -2.17 -18.93 37.16
C PHE A 350 -1.00 -17.94 37.04
N VAL A 351 -1.27 -16.64 37.22
CA VAL A 351 -0.26 -15.57 37.18
C VAL A 351 0.74 -15.71 38.33
N ARG A 352 0.30 -16.00 39.55
CA ARG A 352 1.19 -16.23 40.72
C ARG A 352 2.14 -17.41 40.53
N ARG A 353 1.73 -18.40 39.74
CA ARG A 353 2.55 -19.57 39.35
C ARG A 353 3.33 -19.35 38.06
N CYS A 354 3.23 -18.14 37.47
CA CYS A 354 3.89 -17.76 36.23
C CYS A 354 3.54 -18.68 35.03
N LEU A 355 2.35 -19.29 35.06
CA LEU A 355 1.83 -20.14 33.99
C LEU A 355 1.24 -19.32 32.84
N VAL A 356 0.71 -18.13 33.17
CA VAL A 356 0.21 -17.12 32.23
C VAL A 356 0.71 -15.74 32.66
N SER A 357 0.78 -14.80 31.73
CA SER A 357 1.09 -13.40 32.04
C SER A 357 -0.19 -12.56 32.04
N ALA A 358 -0.37 -11.72 33.06
CA ALA A 358 -1.46 -10.75 33.11
C ALA A 358 -1.13 -9.54 32.22
N SER A 359 -2.06 -9.14 31.36
CA SER A 359 -1.96 -7.93 30.54
C SER A 359 -2.93 -6.88 31.09
N GLY A 360 -2.57 -6.26 32.22
CA GLY A 360 -3.39 -5.23 32.85
C GLY A 360 -4.75 -5.73 33.35
N VAL A 361 -5.83 -5.04 32.98
CA VAL A 361 -7.21 -5.31 33.45
C VAL A 361 -8.04 -6.12 32.46
N GLU A 362 -7.49 -6.40 31.28
CA GLU A 362 -8.24 -6.82 30.09
C GLU A 362 -8.24 -8.34 29.88
N GLY A 363 -7.14 -9.02 30.22
CA GLY A 363 -7.05 -10.48 30.03
C GLY A 363 -5.71 -11.09 30.39
N VAL A 364 -5.51 -12.32 29.92
CA VAL A 364 -4.29 -13.12 30.12
C VAL A 364 -3.68 -13.56 28.79
N ARG A 365 -2.37 -13.75 28.78
CA ARG A 365 -1.63 -14.32 27.66
C ARG A 365 -0.92 -15.60 28.09
N LEU A 366 -0.85 -16.55 27.17
CA LEU A 366 -0.15 -17.81 27.36
C LEU A 366 1.18 -17.75 26.59
N HIS A 367 2.29 -18.01 27.29
CA HIS A 367 3.61 -18.04 26.66
C HIS A 367 3.73 -19.24 25.70
N ASP A 368 4.45 -19.07 24.58
CA ASP A 368 4.54 -20.07 23.51
C ASP A 368 4.94 -21.46 23.98
N VAL A 369 5.97 -21.53 24.84
CA VAL A 369 6.49 -22.81 25.33
C VAL A 369 5.45 -23.51 26.20
N THR A 370 4.73 -22.76 27.05
CA THR A 370 3.65 -23.27 27.87
C THR A 370 2.49 -23.76 27.01
N ARG A 371 2.14 -22.98 25.99
CA ARG A 371 1.08 -23.32 25.03
C ARG A 371 1.39 -24.59 24.26
N GLU A 372 2.59 -24.73 23.71
CA GLU A 372 3.02 -25.90 22.95
C GLU A 372 2.92 -27.16 23.80
N ALA A 373 3.40 -27.11 25.04
CA ALA A 373 3.29 -28.21 26.00
C ALA A 373 1.84 -28.55 26.40
N LEU A 374 0.96 -27.55 26.53
CA LEU A 374 -0.46 -27.78 26.87
C LEU A 374 -1.29 -28.35 25.69
N ARG A 375 -0.82 -28.20 24.45
CA ARG A 375 -1.54 -28.59 23.22
C ARG A 375 -1.49 -30.07 22.85
N GLU A 376 -0.62 -30.87 23.46
CA GLU A 376 -0.51 -32.31 23.15
C GLU A 376 -1.77 -33.14 23.49
N ASN A 377 -2.79 -32.53 24.12
CA ASN A 377 -4.05 -33.17 24.51
C ASN A 377 -5.26 -32.75 23.64
N ARG A 378 -6.07 -33.73 23.21
CA ARG A 378 -7.20 -33.67 22.23
C ARG A 378 -8.40 -32.75 22.57
N SER A 379 -8.28 -31.80 23.50
CA SER A 379 -9.41 -31.00 24.00
C SER A 379 -9.68 -29.68 23.23
N MET A 380 -8.81 -29.29 22.29
CA MET A 380 -8.82 -27.94 21.68
C MET A 380 -10.05 -27.64 20.81
N SER A 381 -10.59 -28.66 20.14
CA SER A 381 -11.78 -28.51 19.29
C SER A 381 -13.04 -28.22 20.11
N ALA A 382 -13.23 -28.93 21.23
CA ALA A 382 -14.37 -28.74 22.12
C ALA A 382 -14.40 -27.34 22.75
N VAL A 383 -13.23 -26.78 23.07
CA VAL A 383 -13.12 -25.40 23.59
C VAL A 383 -13.56 -24.39 22.53
N SER A 384 -13.14 -24.56 21.28
CA SER A 384 -13.56 -23.66 20.20
C SER A 384 -15.06 -23.76 19.93
N ALA A 385 -15.62 -24.97 19.96
CA ALA A 385 -17.07 -25.16 19.86
C ALA A 385 -17.84 -24.44 20.99
N ALA A 386 -17.38 -24.57 22.24
CA ALA A 386 -18.00 -23.90 23.39
C ALA A 386 -17.97 -22.37 23.29
N LEU A 387 -16.86 -21.79 22.77
CA LEU A 387 -16.77 -20.34 22.54
C LEU A 387 -17.76 -19.87 21.48
N LEU A 388 -17.88 -20.61 20.38
CA LEU A 388 -18.80 -20.32 19.29
C LEU A 388 -20.26 -20.41 19.75
N ASP A 389 -20.62 -21.50 20.41
CA ASP A 389 -21.99 -21.73 20.90
C ASP A 389 -22.37 -20.76 22.02
N GLY A 390 -21.37 -20.27 22.79
CA GLY A 390 -21.54 -19.23 23.80
C GLY A 390 -21.72 -17.82 23.22
N GLY A 391 -21.60 -17.63 21.90
CA GLY A 391 -21.72 -16.32 21.26
C GLY A 391 -20.59 -15.35 21.61
N CYS A 392 -19.38 -15.86 21.86
CA CYS A 392 -18.22 -15.02 22.11
C CYS A 392 -17.94 -14.12 20.89
N PRO A 393 -17.70 -12.80 21.07
CA PRO A 393 -17.36 -11.90 19.97
C PRO A 393 -15.89 -12.10 19.57
N LEU A 394 -15.59 -13.21 18.88
CA LEU A 394 -14.23 -13.68 18.57
C LEU A 394 -13.46 -12.80 17.59
N GLY A 395 -14.12 -11.84 16.92
CA GLY A 395 -13.48 -10.87 16.02
C GLY A 395 -12.62 -11.55 14.96
N ASP A 396 -11.32 -11.22 14.96
CA ASP A 396 -10.32 -11.75 14.05
C ASP A 396 -10.01 -13.25 14.19
N GLN A 397 -10.46 -13.87 15.28
CA GLN A 397 -10.21 -15.28 15.57
C GLN A 397 -11.39 -16.18 15.19
N LEU A 398 -12.47 -15.62 14.63
CA LEU A 398 -13.68 -16.38 14.29
C LEU A 398 -13.38 -17.51 13.30
N ALA A 399 -12.71 -17.21 12.18
CA ALA A 399 -12.36 -18.20 11.16
C ALA A 399 -11.47 -19.32 11.74
N TYR A 400 -10.48 -18.94 12.56
CA TYR A 400 -9.61 -19.88 13.27
C TYR A 400 -10.41 -20.84 14.17
N HIS A 401 -11.32 -20.32 14.99
CA HIS A 401 -12.11 -21.14 15.91
C HIS A 401 -13.16 -21.99 15.20
N LEU A 402 -13.76 -21.52 14.09
CA LEU A 402 -14.66 -22.32 13.25
C LEU A 402 -13.93 -23.54 12.67
N VAL A 403 -12.76 -23.35 12.08
CA VAL A 403 -11.96 -24.46 11.54
C VAL A 403 -11.50 -25.40 12.65
N GLN A 404 -11.02 -24.87 13.78
CA GLN A 404 -10.59 -25.69 14.93
C GLN A 404 -11.75 -26.51 15.54
N ALA A 405 -12.96 -25.97 15.53
CA ALA A 405 -14.17 -26.67 15.97
C ALA A 405 -14.69 -27.70 14.95
N GLY A 406 -14.05 -27.82 13.77
CA GLY A 406 -14.52 -28.69 12.68
C GLY A 406 -15.76 -28.16 11.97
N ARG A 407 -16.06 -26.86 12.08
CA ARG A 407 -17.20 -26.16 11.49
C ARG A 407 -16.79 -25.33 10.26
N ALA A 408 -15.89 -25.86 9.44
CA ALA A 408 -15.40 -25.16 8.25
C ALA A 408 -16.53 -24.86 7.24
N ASP A 409 -17.55 -25.71 7.17
CA ASP A 409 -18.74 -25.49 6.33
C ASP A 409 -19.49 -24.20 6.71
N GLU A 410 -19.55 -23.87 8.01
CA GLU A 410 -20.15 -22.62 8.47
C GLU A 410 -19.31 -21.40 8.09
N LEU A 411 -17.97 -21.53 8.12
CA LEU A 411 -17.08 -20.50 7.60
C LEU A 411 -17.31 -20.30 6.09
N GLY A 412 -17.45 -21.37 5.31
CA GLY A 412 -17.78 -21.29 3.89
C GLY A 412 -19.08 -20.52 3.61
N LEU A 413 -20.13 -20.77 4.40
CA LEU A 413 -21.39 -20.02 4.32
C LEU A 413 -21.23 -18.53 4.69
N LEU A 414 -20.44 -18.22 5.73
CA LEU A 414 -20.15 -16.84 6.12
C LEU A 414 -19.34 -16.11 5.05
N LEU A 415 -18.35 -16.76 4.46
CA LEU A 415 -17.55 -16.19 3.37
C LEU A 415 -18.40 -15.85 2.14
N LEU A 416 -19.53 -16.54 1.94
CA LEU A 416 -20.51 -16.28 0.89
C LEU A 416 -21.71 -15.42 1.37
N ASP A 417 -21.67 -14.84 2.57
CA ASP A 417 -22.66 -13.87 3.06
C ASP A 417 -22.12 -12.45 2.90
N MET A 418 -22.80 -11.64 2.09
CA MET A 418 -22.35 -10.29 1.79
C MET A 418 -22.31 -9.37 3.02
N ARG A 419 -23.12 -9.63 4.05
CA ARG A 419 -23.09 -8.84 5.30
C ARG A 419 -21.80 -9.11 6.05
N TYR A 420 -21.37 -10.37 6.11
CA TYR A 420 -20.10 -10.73 6.71
C TYR A 420 -18.93 -10.15 5.92
N GLN A 421 -18.94 -10.27 4.59
CA GLN A 421 -17.94 -9.67 3.71
C GLN A 421 -17.78 -8.16 3.98
N VAL A 422 -18.88 -7.41 3.96
CA VAL A 422 -18.88 -5.95 4.16
C VAL A 422 -18.44 -5.58 5.57
N GLU A 423 -19.00 -6.20 6.63
CA GLU A 423 -18.62 -5.85 8.01
C GLU A 423 -17.17 -6.21 8.30
N ARG A 424 -16.68 -7.34 7.78
CA ARG A 424 -15.30 -7.77 7.96
C ARG A 424 -14.33 -6.84 7.25
N MET A 425 -14.59 -6.50 5.99
CA MET A 425 -13.75 -5.57 5.22
C MET A 425 -13.82 -4.14 5.77
N TRP A 426 -14.99 -3.70 6.26
CA TRP A 426 -15.16 -2.37 6.84
C TRP A 426 -14.41 -2.21 8.15
N SER A 427 -14.42 -3.25 8.99
CA SER A 427 -13.81 -3.19 10.33
C SER A 427 -12.30 -3.45 10.29
N ASP A 428 -11.87 -4.46 9.51
CA ASP A 428 -10.50 -5.00 9.58
C ASP A 428 -9.78 -4.99 8.22
N GLY A 429 -10.49 -4.69 7.13
CA GLY A 429 -9.94 -4.57 5.78
C GLY A 429 -10.02 -5.80 4.88
N PRO A 430 -9.75 -5.61 3.57
CA PRO A 430 -9.74 -6.70 2.60
C PRO A 430 -8.73 -7.80 2.93
N LEU A 431 -7.58 -7.46 3.52
CA LEU A 431 -6.60 -8.45 3.97
C LEU A 431 -7.13 -9.35 5.08
N ALA A 432 -7.99 -8.84 5.96
CA ALA A 432 -8.63 -9.63 7.00
C ALA A 432 -9.57 -10.67 6.42
N PHE A 433 -10.38 -10.22 5.46
CA PHE A 433 -11.28 -11.12 4.75
C PHE A 433 -10.51 -12.14 3.90
N GLU A 434 -9.41 -11.75 3.24
CA GLU A 434 -8.52 -12.67 2.51
C GLU A 434 -7.89 -13.72 3.45
N ALA A 435 -7.52 -13.34 4.68
CA ALA A 435 -7.01 -14.28 5.68
C ALA A 435 -8.06 -15.31 6.11
N ASP A 436 -9.33 -14.89 6.25
CA ASP A 436 -10.44 -15.81 6.56
C ASP A 436 -10.66 -16.79 5.39
N VAL A 437 -10.62 -16.30 4.14
CA VAL A 437 -10.66 -17.12 2.92
C VAL A 437 -9.51 -18.12 2.86
N ALA A 438 -8.28 -17.67 3.14
CA ALA A 438 -7.10 -18.54 3.15
C ALA A 438 -7.18 -19.62 4.24
N THR A 439 -7.72 -19.25 5.41
CA THR A 439 -7.97 -20.19 6.52
C THR A 439 -8.96 -21.29 6.12
N TYR A 440 -10.03 -20.93 5.40
CA TYR A 440 -10.99 -21.88 4.86
C TYR A 440 -10.37 -22.79 3.79
N LEU A 441 -9.68 -22.24 2.79
CA LEU A 441 -9.06 -23.01 1.70
C LEU A 441 -7.95 -23.96 2.18
N ALA A 442 -7.29 -23.63 3.31
CA ALA A 442 -6.33 -24.53 3.94
C ALA A 442 -7.02 -25.73 4.62
N ALA A 443 -8.26 -25.59 5.06
CA ALA A 443 -9.04 -26.64 5.73
C ALA A 443 -9.89 -27.48 4.75
N CYS A 444 -10.37 -26.86 3.68
CA CYS A 444 -11.26 -27.45 2.69
C CYS A 444 -10.60 -27.41 1.30
N ALA A 445 -10.25 -28.57 0.75
CA ALA A 445 -9.69 -28.64 -0.60
C ALA A 445 -10.80 -28.52 -1.66
N ALA A 446 -10.63 -27.56 -2.59
CA ALA A 446 -11.43 -27.34 -3.80
C ALA A 446 -12.87 -26.80 -3.59
N ASP A 447 -12.99 -25.51 -3.31
CA ASP A 447 -14.25 -24.74 -3.40
C ASP A 447 -14.11 -23.64 -4.46
N GLY A 448 -14.62 -23.92 -5.67
CA GLY A 448 -14.51 -23.03 -6.83
C GLY A 448 -15.00 -21.59 -6.57
N PRO A 449 -16.23 -21.37 -6.06
CA PRO A 449 -16.70 -20.04 -5.66
C PRO A 449 -15.77 -19.31 -4.69
N VAL A 450 -15.27 -19.97 -3.65
CA VAL A 450 -14.37 -19.32 -2.68
C VAL A 450 -12.98 -19.04 -3.28
N GLU A 451 -12.49 -19.88 -4.20
CA GLU A 451 -11.28 -19.61 -4.98
C GLU A 451 -11.44 -18.40 -5.91
N MET A 452 -12.60 -18.26 -6.56
CA MET A 452 -12.94 -17.07 -7.37
C MET A 452 -13.00 -15.81 -6.49
N LEU A 453 -13.53 -15.91 -5.28
CA LEU A 453 -13.55 -14.82 -4.30
C LEU A 453 -12.13 -14.44 -3.88
N ALA A 454 -11.25 -15.41 -3.62
CA ALA A 454 -9.84 -15.15 -3.34
C ALA A 454 -9.14 -14.43 -4.52
N SER A 455 -9.45 -14.83 -5.75
CA SER A 455 -8.92 -14.17 -6.96
C SER A 455 -9.41 -12.72 -7.09
N LEU A 456 -10.69 -12.47 -6.80
CA LEU A 456 -11.28 -11.12 -6.77
C LEU A 456 -10.50 -10.21 -5.81
N LEU A 457 -10.23 -10.68 -4.58
CA LEU A 457 -9.49 -9.89 -3.60
C LEU A 457 -8.07 -9.57 -4.09
N ARG A 458 -7.36 -10.55 -4.64
CA ARG A 458 -5.99 -10.32 -5.18
C ARG A 458 -5.94 -9.36 -6.37
N GLN A 459 -7.02 -9.25 -7.13
CA GLN A 459 -7.11 -8.41 -8.33
C GLN A 459 -7.67 -7.01 -8.04
N GLU A 460 -8.59 -6.89 -7.07
CA GLU A 460 -9.46 -5.72 -6.93
C GLU A 460 -9.59 -5.19 -5.48
N ALA A 461 -8.80 -5.69 -4.51
CA ALA A 461 -8.86 -5.22 -3.11
C ALA A 461 -8.59 -3.72 -2.93
N HIS A 462 -7.85 -3.09 -3.85
CA HIS A 462 -7.63 -1.63 -3.85
C HIS A 462 -8.92 -0.83 -4.05
N LEU A 463 -9.95 -1.41 -4.67
CA LEU A 463 -11.28 -0.80 -4.80
C LEU A 463 -12.16 -0.97 -3.55
N LEU A 464 -11.75 -1.79 -2.59
CA LEU A 464 -12.54 -2.22 -1.41
C LEU A 464 -12.10 -1.53 -0.10
N VAL A 465 -11.39 -0.40 -0.21
CA VAL A 465 -10.93 0.42 0.92
C VAL A 465 -11.30 1.89 0.76
N ASP A 466 -11.22 2.67 1.85
CA ASP A 466 -11.49 4.11 1.89
C ASP A 466 -12.85 4.49 1.27
N HIS A 467 -13.91 3.81 1.71
CA HIS A 467 -15.29 4.19 1.43
C HIS A 467 -15.82 5.09 2.55
N ARG A 468 -16.79 5.96 2.24
CA ARG A 468 -17.36 6.88 3.23
C ARG A 468 -18.25 6.17 4.25
N ASP A 469 -18.97 5.15 3.79
CA ASP A 469 -19.81 4.30 4.64
C ASP A 469 -19.86 2.86 4.13
N ARG A 470 -20.47 1.99 4.93
CA ARG A 470 -20.66 0.56 4.61
C ARG A 470 -21.47 0.33 3.33
N ARG A 471 -22.35 1.26 2.96
CA ARG A 471 -23.22 1.13 1.79
C ARG A 471 -22.42 1.34 0.51
N ASP A 472 -21.52 2.32 0.49
CA ASP A 472 -20.60 2.55 -0.63
C ASP A 472 -19.67 1.33 -0.86
N LEU A 473 -19.16 0.73 0.22
CA LEU A 473 -18.39 -0.52 0.15
C LEU A 473 -19.23 -1.68 -0.40
N ALA A 474 -20.44 -1.86 0.14
CA ALA A 474 -21.37 -2.90 -0.32
C ALA A 474 -21.73 -2.73 -1.80
N LEU A 475 -21.96 -1.50 -2.28
CA LEU A 475 -22.23 -1.24 -3.69
C LEU A 475 -21.04 -1.56 -4.58
N THR A 476 -19.85 -1.12 -4.18
CA THR A 476 -18.63 -1.43 -4.93
C THR A 476 -18.44 -2.94 -5.02
N LEU A 477 -18.51 -3.66 -3.89
CA LEU A 477 -18.41 -5.11 -3.85
C LEU A 477 -19.51 -5.81 -4.67
N HIS A 478 -20.76 -5.33 -4.62
CA HIS A 478 -21.87 -5.83 -5.43
C HIS A 478 -21.51 -5.79 -6.92
N THR A 479 -21.00 -4.65 -7.41
CA THR A 479 -20.63 -4.52 -8.83
C THR A 479 -19.51 -5.49 -9.22
N ARG A 480 -18.54 -5.75 -8.32
CA ARG A 480 -17.44 -6.70 -8.56
C ARG A 480 -17.91 -8.15 -8.59
N LEU A 481 -18.80 -8.52 -7.67
CA LEU A 481 -19.38 -9.87 -7.62
C LEU A 481 -20.30 -10.11 -8.82
N PHE A 482 -21.08 -9.11 -9.23
CA PHE A 482 -21.95 -9.20 -10.41
C PHE A 482 -21.19 -9.47 -11.71
N CYS A 483 -19.89 -9.12 -11.77
CA CYS A 483 -19.01 -9.46 -12.88
C CYS A 483 -18.64 -10.96 -12.97
N ARG A 484 -19.00 -11.75 -11.94
CA ARG A 484 -18.68 -13.18 -11.80
C ARG A 484 -19.96 -13.95 -11.48
N PRO A 485 -20.83 -14.25 -12.47
CA PRO A 485 -22.17 -14.80 -12.24
C PRO A 485 -22.18 -16.08 -11.41
N GLU A 486 -21.23 -16.99 -11.66
CA GLU A 486 -21.07 -18.26 -10.94
C GLU A 486 -20.84 -18.08 -9.44
N LEU A 487 -20.09 -17.04 -9.06
CA LEU A 487 -19.89 -16.64 -7.67
C LEU A 487 -21.12 -15.90 -7.15
N PHE A 488 -21.64 -14.93 -7.91
CA PHE A 488 -22.76 -14.08 -7.53
C PHE A 488 -24.02 -14.88 -7.16
N GLU A 489 -24.34 -15.94 -7.91
CA GLU A 489 -25.47 -16.83 -7.64
C GLU A 489 -25.38 -17.56 -6.29
N ARG A 490 -24.16 -17.68 -5.73
CA ARG A 490 -23.89 -18.34 -4.45
C ARG A 490 -23.89 -17.35 -3.28
N ILE A 491 -23.85 -16.05 -3.55
CA ILE A 491 -23.81 -15.02 -2.52
C ILE A 491 -25.19 -14.86 -1.88
N SER A 492 -25.23 -14.94 -0.55
CA SER A 492 -26.43 -14.70 0.24
C SER A 492 -26.49 -13.26 0.76
N HIS A 493 -27.71 -12.79 1.06
CA HIS A 493 -27.97 -11.47 1.67
C HIS A 493 -27.40 -10.28 0.88
N VAL A 494 -27.38 -10.39 -0.45
CA VAL A 494 -27.08 -9.28 -1.36
C VAL A 494 -28.10 -8.17 -1.12
N PRO A 495 -27.72 -7.01 -0.57
CA PRO A 495 -28.68 -5.97 -0.27
C PRO A 495 -29.12 -5.25 -1.55
N GLU A 496 -30.37 -4.81 -1.63
CA GLU A 496 -30.76 -3.75 -2.57
C GLU A 496 -30.17 -2.43 -2.05
N VAL A 497 -28.89 -2.18 -2.34
CA VAL A 497 -28.19 -1.02 -1.79
C VAL A 497 -28.51 0.23 -2.63
N GLY A 498 -29.00 1.28 -1.97
CA GLY A 498 -29.00 2.64 -2.52
C GLY A 498 -29.86 2.90 -3.75
N GLY A 499 -30.80 2.00 -4.10
CA GLY A 499 -31.64 2.16 -5.29
C GLY A 499 -30.87 2.06 -6.63
N VAL A 500 -29.59 1.69 -6.58
CA VAL A 500 -28.71 1.60 -7.74
C VAL A 500 -28.39 0.15 -8.04
N THR A 501 -28.72 -0.33 -9.24
CA THR A 501 -28.42 -1.69 -9.67
C THR A 501 -27.70 -1.73 -11.02
N PRO A 502 -26.58 -2.46 -11.13
CA PRO A 502 -25.93 -2.65 -12.41
C PRO A 502 -26.85 -3.45 -13.35
N LEU A 503 -27.05 -2.97 -14.57
CA LEU A 503 -27.84 -3.66 -15.59
C LEU A 503 -27.01 -4.70 -16.36
N ARG A 504 -25.67 -4.58 -16.30
CA ARG A 504 -24.71 -5.53 -16.87
C ARG A 504 -23.47 -5.65 -15.97
N PRO A 505 -22.73 -6.78 -16.04
CA PRO A 505 -21.36 -6.83 -15.57
C PRO A 505 -20.58 -5.60 -16.02
N PHE A 506 -19.88 -4.95 -15.11
CA PHE A 506 -19.08 -3.80 -15.51
C PHE A 506 -17.94 -4.26 -16.44
N PRO A 507 -17.61 -3.44 -17.45
CA PRO A 507 -16.64 -3.83 -18.47
C PRO A 507 -15.20 -3.82 -17.95
N ASP A 508 -14.94 -3.22 -16.78
CA ASP A 508 -13.63 -3.05 -16.14
C ASP A 508 -13.21 -4.24 -15.27
N ARG A 509 -13.81 -5.40 -15.52
CA ARG A 509 -13.44 -6.65 -14.86
C ARG A 509 -11.98 -6.98 -15.14
N ALA A 510 -11.29 -7.48 -14.12
CA ALA A 510 -9.93 -7.98 -14.26
C ALA A 510 -9.85 -9.04 -15.38
N GLU A 511 -8.87 -8.89 -16.27
CA GLU A 511 -8.49 -9.90 -17.26
C GLU A 511 -8.11 -11.22 -16.55
N ASN A 512 -8.41 -12.37 -17.14
CA ASN A 512 -7.96 -13.66 -16.59
C ASN A 512 -6.43 -13.77 -16.52
N ALA A 513 -5.74 -13.08 -17.42
CA ALA A 513 -4.28 -12.98 -17.40
C ALA A 513 -3.76 -12.08 -16.27
N LEU A 514 -4.57 -11.18 -15.72
CA LEU A 514 -4.19 -10.34 -14.59
C LEU A 514 -4.14 -11.20 -13.32
N THR A 515 -2.93 -11.46 -12.84
CA THR A 515 -2.73 -12.30 -11.66
C THR A 515 -2.83 -11.49 -10.38
N ARG A 516 -2.29 -10.27 -10.39
CA ARG A 516 -2.23 -9.40 -9.21
C ARG A 516 -2.07 -7.93 -9.59
N VAL A 517 -2.63 -7.08 -8.74
CA VAL A 517 -2.40 -5.63 -8.74
C VAL A 517 -1.66 -5.28 -7.46
N VAL A 518 -0.54 -4.59 -7.58
CA VAL A 518 0.27 -4.12 -6.44
C VAL A 518 0.12 -2.61 -6.35
N ALA A 519 -0.47 -2.15 -5.24
CA ALA A 519 -0.70 -0.74 -4.98
C ALA A 519 0.25 -0.23 -3.90
N GLY A 520 0.76 0.98 -4.09
CA GLY A 520 1.56 1.69 -3.07
C GLY A 520 2.13 3.02 -3.53
N HIS A 521 2.35 3.24 -4.83
CA HIS A 521 2.75 4.56 -5.30
C HIS A 521 1.61 5.59 -5.14
N ARG A 522 1.96 6.85 -4.80
CA ARG A 522 0.98 7.97 -4.70
C ARG A 522 0.78 8.71 -6.01
N GLY A 523 1.64 8.44 -6.97
CA GLY A 523 1.55 8.92 -8.33
C GLY A 523 1.75 7.76 -9.30
N PRO A 524 1.62 8.00 -10.60
CA PRO A 524 1.84 6.98 -11.61
C PRO A 524 3.26 6.40 -11.49
N ALA A 525 3.36 5.07 -11.57
CA ALA A 525 4.65 4.42 -11.67
C ALA A 525 5.20 4.64 -13.09
N ALA A 526 6.37 5.26 -13.20
CA ALA A 526 7.00 5.69 -14.46
C ALA A 526 7.97 4.66 -15.04
N SER A 527 8.47 3.74 -14.23
CA SER A 527 9.43 2.73 -14.70
C SER A 527 9.43 1.53 -13.79
N VAL A 528 9.71 0.36 -14.36
CA VAL A 528 9.88 -0.91 -13.63
C VAL A 528 11.12 -1.63 -14.13
N THR A 529 11.83 -2.27 -13.23
CA THR A 529 12.98 -3.11 -13.53
C THR A 529 12.97 -4.34 -12.62
N CYS A 530 13.55 -5.44 -13.08
CA CYS A 530 13.58 -6.71 -12.37
C CYS A 530 15.00 -6.96 -11.89
N HIS A 531 15.13 -7.46 -10.67
CA HIS A 531 16.41 -7.92 -10.18
C HIS A 531 16.87 -9.14 -11.01
N PRO A 532 18.18 -9.32 -11.27
CA PRO A 532 18.69 -10.41 -12.11
C PRO A 532 18.25 -11.83 -11.69
N ASP A 533 17.98 -12.05 -10.40
CA ASP A 533 17.48 -13.32 -9.86
C ASP A 533 15.97 -13.56 -10.07
N GLY A 534 15.24 -12.55 -10.58
CA GLY A 534 13.81 -12.60 -10.85
C GLY A 534 12.90 -12.55 -9.63
N ASN A 535 13.46 -12.43 -8.40
CA ASN A 535 12.71 -12.46 -7.16
C ASN A 535 12.26 -11.08 -6.69
N LEU A 536 12.90 -10.00 -7.15
CA LEU A 536 12.53 -8.63 -6.80
C LEU A 536 12.21 -7.81 -8.06
N ILE A 537 11.32 -6.83 -7.92
CA ILE A 537 11.18 -5.73 -8.88
C ILE A 537 11.36 -4.38 -8.19
N ALA A 538 11.90 -3.41 -8.90
CA ALA A 538 11.96 -2.02 -8.45
C ALA A 538 11.12 -1.14 -9.36
N THR A 539 10.37 -0.21 -8.78
CA THR A 539 9.47 0.71 -9.50
C THR A 539 9.72 2.14 -9.06
N ALA A 540 9.72 3.07 -10.00
CA ALA A 540 9.87 4.50 -9.73
C ALA A 540 8.52 5.21 -9.85
N GLY A 541 8.17 6.03 -8.86
CA GLY A 541 6.97 6.87 -8.93
C GLY A 541 7.28 8.25 -9.53
N ALA A 542 6.54 8.63 -10.57
CA ALA A 542 6.75 9.86 -11.33
C ALA A 542 6.76 11.12 -10.47
N TYR A 543 5.84 11.17 -9.50
CA TYR A 543 5.57 12.36 -8.68
C TYR A 543 5.50 12.06 -7.18
N ASP A 544 5.77 10.82 -6.77
CA ASP A 544 5.72 10.46 -5.35
C ASP A 544 7.09 10.46 -4.68
N THR A 545 8.15 10.78 -5.43
CA THR A 545 9.53 10.91 -4.94
C THR A 545 10.13 9.59 -4.42
N THR A 546 9.54 8.44 -4.76
CA THR A 546 9.97 7.13 -4.24
C THR A 546 10.36 6.13 -5.32
N VAL A 547 11.37 5.33 -5.03
CA VAL A 547 11.62 4.04 -5.68
C VAL A 547 11.24 2.95 -4.69
N ARG A 548 10.36 2.03 -5.11
CA ARG A 548 9.85 0.95 -4.28
C ARG A 548 10.37 -0.38 -4.78
N ILE A 549 10.75 -1.25 -3.86
CA ILE A 549 11.25 -2.60 -4.17
C ILE A 549 10.23 -3.62 -3.66
N TRP A 550 9.81 -4.54 -4.52
CA TRP A 550 8.77 -5.52 -4.24
C TRP A 550 9.30 -6.93 -4.38
N ASP A 551 8.93 -7.81 -3.46
CA ASP A 551 9.15 -9.25 -3.59
C ASP A 551 8.14 -9.86 -4.56
N THR A 552 8.58 -10.60 -5.56
CA THR A 552 7.71 -11.18 -6.59
C THR A 552 7.02 -12.48 -6.15
N ARG A 553 7.40 -13.07 -5.01
CA ARG A 553 6.77 -14.26 -4.41
C ARG A 553 5.53 -13.86 -3.63
N THR A 554 5.68 -12.89 -2.73
CA THR A 554 4.62 -12.39 -1.85
C THR A 554 3.91 -11.15 -2.41
N TRP A 555 4.58 -10.39 -3.30
CA TRP A 555 4.16 -9.07 -3.76
C TRP A 555 4.06 -8.02 -2.65
N SER A 556 4.81 -8.23 -1.57
CA SER A 556 5.01 -7.25 -0.51
C SER A 556 6.12 -6.27 -0.88
N GLU A 557 5.99 -5.01 -0.45
CA GLU A 557 7.09 -4.05 -0.46
C GLU A 557 8.15 -4.51 0.53
N THR A 558 9.40 -4.52 0.07
CA THR A 558 10.58 -4.93 0.85
C THR A 558 11.44 -3.74 1.25
N ASN A 559 11.45 -2.67 0.44
CA ASN A 559 12.28 -1.49 0.68
C ASN A 559 11.73 -0.28 -0.08
N VAL A 560 11.90 0.92 0.49
CA VAL A 560 11.60 2.20 -0.17
C VAL A 560 12.79 3.16 -0.12
N ILE A 561 13.26 3.56 -1.30
CA ILE A 561 14.27 4.59 -1.46
C ILE A 561 13.54 5.92 -1.73
N VAL A 562 13.62 6.85 -0.78
CA VAL A 562 13.05 8.19 -0.92
C VAL A 562 14.08 9.12 -1.54
N VAL A 563 13.68 9.84 -2.59
CA VAL A 563 14.48 10.84 -3.29
C VAL A 563 13.77 12.19 -3.20
N PRO A 564 13.94 12.94 -2.10
CA PRO A 564 13.14 14.13 -1.82
C PRO A 564 13.24 15.18 -2.93
N GLY A 565 12.10 15.77 -3.30
CA GLY A 565 12.04 16.86 -4.28
C GLY A 565 12.32 16.43 -5.73
N ALA A 566 12.33 15.13 -6.01
CA ALA A 566 12.59 14.58 -7.34
C ALA A 566 11.32 14.08 -8.04
N ALA A 567 11.17 14.43 -9.32
CA ALA A 567 10.26 13.71 -10.22
C ALA A 567 11.08 12.60 -10.91
N LEU A 568 10.68 11.33 -10.74
CA LEU A 568 11.47 10.18 -11.17
C LEU A 568 10.96 9.61 -12.49
N ASP A 569 11.84 9.42 -13.46
CA ASP A 569 11.48 8.98 -14.81
C ASP A 569 11.88 7.55 -15.11
N THR A 570 13.02 7.07 -14.59
CA THR A 570 13.55 5.75 -14.94
C THR A 570 14.26 5.11 -13.76
N VAL A 571 14.08 3.79 -13.61
CA VAL A 571 14.82 2.94 -12.67
C VAL A 571 15.42 1.74 -13.38
N ARG A 572 16.68 1.41 -13.11
CA ARG A 572 17.38 0.25 -13.68
C ARG A 572 18.24 -0.47 -12.64
N TRP A 573 18.00 -1.77 -12.48
CA TRP A 573 18.86 -2.64 -11.68
C TRP A 573 20.18 -2.90 -12.40
N SER A 574 21.27 -2.96 -11.64
CA SER A 574 22.55 -3.44 -12.16
C SER A 574 22.51 -4.96 -12.43
N PRO A 575 23.27 -5.47 -13.42
CA PRO A 575 23.31 -6.90 -13.76
C PRO A 575 23.75 -7.86 -12.65
N ASP A 576 24.53 -7.38 -11.68
CA ASP A 576 24.93 -8.11 -10.48
C ASP A 576 23.92 -8.00 -9.32
N GLY A 577 22.88 -7.17 -9.45
CA GLY A 577 21.86 -6.95 -8.42
C GLY A 577 22.27 -6.00 -7.30
N ALA A 578 23.51 -5.52 -7.26
CA ALA A 578 24.04 -4.74 -6.14
C ALA A 578 23.59 -3.28 -6.12
N PHE A 579 23.24 -2.70 -7.28
CA PHE A 579 22.96 -1.27 -7.42
C PHE A 579 21.65 -1.00 -8.17
N ILE A 580 21.06 0.15 -7.85
CA ILE A 580 19.90 0.71 -8.56
C ILE A 580 20.27 2.09 -9.09
N ALA A 581 20.16 2.27 -10.40
CA ALA A 581 20.25 3.58 -11.03
C ALA A 581 18.86 4.20 -11.18
N VAL A 582 18.74 5.47 -10.82
CA VAL A 582 17.51 6.26 -10.89
C VAL A 582 17.77 7.53 -11.66
N VAL A 583 16.90 7.86 -12.62
CA VAL A 583 16.95 9.10 -13.40
C VAL A 583 15.72 9.92 -13.08
N GLY A 584 15.90 11.22 -12.85
CA GLY A 584 14.79 12.13 -12.63
C GLY A 584 15.20 13.60 -12.67
N MET A 585 14.22 14.50 -12.50
CA MET A 585 14.46 15.94 -12.36
C MET A 585 14.53 16.31 -10.88
N THR A 586 15.60 17.02 -10.48
CA THR A 586 15.80 17.49 -9.10
C THR A 586 16.26 18.96 -9.09
N ASP A 587 16.16 19.61 -7.94
CA ASP A 587 16.75 20.93 -7.70
C ASP A 587 18.24 20.88 -7.30
N ARG A 588 18.77 19.68 -7.02
CA ARG A 588 20.12 19.44 -6.50
C ARG A 588 21.26 19.91 -7.41
N PHE A 589 21.03 19.94 -8.73
CA PHE A 589 22.03 20.29 -9.74
C PHE A 589 21.55 21.42 -10.67
N ARG A 590 20.91 22.44 -10.11
CA ARG A 590 20.31 23.60 -10.80
C ARG A 590 21.28 24.31 -11.76
N ASP A 591 20.78 24.71 -12.93
CA ASP A 591 21.48 25.56 -13.90
C ASP A 591 20.78 26.94 -13.99
N ASP A 592 21.50 28.01 -13.64
CA ASP A 592 20.97 29.38 -13.67
C ASP A 592 21.04 30.02 -15.08
N SER A 593 21.45 29.26 -16.10
CA SER A 593 21.75 29.76 -17.45
C SER A 593 20.55 29.86 -18.41
N GLY A 594 19.33 29.45 -18.03
CA GLY A 594 18.22 29.32 -19.01
C GLY A 594 16.80 29.19 -18.45
N PRO A 595 15.79 29.10 -19.35
CA PRO A 595 14.36 29.10 -18.98
C PRO A 595 13.86 27.82 -18.29
N SER A 596 14.65 26.74 -18.27
CA SER A 596 14.37 25.53 -17.49
C SER A 596 15.40 25.42 -16.35
N PRO A 597 15.01 25.64 -15.08
CA PRO A 597 15.95 25.65 -13.96
C PRO A 597 16.44 24.25 -13.53
N HIS A 598 15.85 23.16 -14.05
CA HIS A 598 16.15 21.79 -13.61
C HIS A 598 17.04 21.03 -14.61
N VAL A 599 17.98 20.24 -14.08
CA VAL A 599 18.87 19.35 -14.83
C VAL A 599 18.47 17.89 -14.53
N PHE A 600 18.41 17.03 -15.55
CA PHE A 600 18.21 15.60 -15.32
C PHE A 600 19.37 15.04 -14.52
N THR A 601 19.03 14.42 -13.40
CA THR A 601 19.94 13.87 -12.41
C THR A 601 19.94 12.35 -12.52
N VAL A 602 21.13 11.76 -12.52
CA VAL A 602 21.34 10.32 -12.39
C VAL A 602 21.84 10.05 -10.99
N LEU A 603 21.14 9.19 -10.26
CA LEU A 603 21.42 8.78 -8.89
C LEU A 603 21.69 7.27 -8.90
N ILE A 604 22.70 6.83 -8.16
CA ILE A 604 23.01 5.41 -7.99
C ILE A 604 22.94 5.08 -6.50
N PHE A 605 22.15 4.07 -6.17
CA PHE A 605 21.94 3.59 -4.81
C PHE A 605 22.45 2.16 -4.66
N ASP A 606 22.93 1.82 -3.46
CA ASP A 606 23.13 0.44 -3.03
C ASP A 606 21.74 -0.20 -2.85
N ALA A 607 21.48 -1.29 -3.57
CA ALA A 607 20.16 -1.93 -3.59
C ALA A 607 19.78 -2.54 -2.23
N ARG A 608 20.77 -2.93 -1.42
CA ARG A 608 20.56 -3.58 -0.13
C ARG A 608 20.33 -2.56 0.98
N THR A 609 21.10 -1.48 1.01
CA THR A 609 21.03 -0.49 2.09
C THR A 609 20.19 0.73 1.76
N GLY A 610 19.82 0.91 0.48
CA GLY A 610 19.15 2.13 0.00
C GLY A 610 20.02 3.39 0.08
N ALA A 611 21.31 3.24 0.35
CA ALA A 611 22.22 4.37 0.52
C ALA A 611 22.67 4.89 -0.85
N GLU A 612 22.72 6.21 -1.00
CA GLU A 612 23.24 6.84 -2.21
C GLU A 612 24.76 6.57 -2.30
N VAL A 613 25.17 5.95 -3.40
CA VAL A 613 26.58 5.68 -3.74
C VAL A 613 27.18 6.88 -4.47
N THR A 614 26.46 7.40 -5.47
CA THR A 614 26.89 8.57 -6.25
C THR A 614 25.71 9.25 -6.93
N ALA A 615 25.88 10.54 -7.22
CA ALA A 615 24.91 11.37 -7.93
C ALA A 615 25.61 12.33 -8.88
N PHE A 616 25.08 12.51 -10.09
CA PHE A 616 25.59 13.50 -11.04
C PHE A 616 24.49 14.07 -11.95
N GLY A 617 24.65 15.32 -12.36
CA GLY A 617 23.75 15.99 -13.31
C GLY A 617 24.24 15.83 -14.76
N SER A 618 23.32 15.50 -15.67
CA SER A 618 23.60 15.49 -17.11
C SER A 618 23.52 16.92 -17.67
N ARG A 619 24.67 17.55 -17.98
CA ARG A 619 24.68 18.90 -18.55
C ARG A 619 24.19 18.88 -19.99
N GLY A 620 23.26 19.77 -20.34
CA GLY A 620 22.74 19.97 -21.70
C GLY A 620 21.21 19.92 -21.80
N ARG A 621 20.64 20.62 -22.78
CA ARG A 621 19.19 20.61 -23.05
C ARG A 621 18.79 19.25 -23.62
N SER A 622 18.16 18.38 -22.84
CA SER A 622 17.35 17.30 -23.43
C SER A 622 16.00 17.87 -23.84
N ILE A 623 15.68 17.86 -25.14
CA ILE A 623 14.37 18.28 -25.64
C ILE A 623 13.37 17.16 -25.34
N GLY A 624 12.66 17.27 -24.21
CA GLY A 624 11.43 16.52 -23.93
C GLY A 624 11.54 14.99 -23.87
N SER A 625 12.74 14.42 -23.85
CA SER A 625 12.99 12.97 -23.73
C SER A 625 13.82 12.68 -22.46
N PRO A 626 13.47 11.66 -21.66
CA PRO A 626 14.27 11.28 -20.49
C PRO A 626 15.67 10.81 -20.92
N VAL A 627 16.65 10.95 -20.01
CA VAL A 627 18.02 10.47 -20.22
C VAL A 627 18.01 8.95 -20.35
N ALA A 628 18.58 8.43 -21.45
CA ALA A 628 18.74 6.99 -21.63
C ALA A 628 19.90 6.51 -20.75
N ILE A 629 19.74 5.38 -20.07
CA ILE A 629 20.79 4.75 -19.26
C ILE A 629 20.92 3.26 -19.57
N ALA A 630 22.14 2.72 -19.49
CA ALA A 630 22.42 1.29 -19.64
C ALA A 630 23.59 0.88 -18.74
N TRP A 631 23.42 -0.20 -17.98
CA TRP A 631 24.47 -0.75 -17.13
C TRP A 631 25.48 -1.56 -17.94
N ALA A 632 26.75 -1.45 -17.59
CA ALA A 632 27.74 -2.40 -18.04
C ALA A 632 27.40 -3.81 -17.49
N PRO A 633 27.62 -4.88 -18.28
CA PRO A 633 27.35 -6.26 -17.89
C PRO A 633 28.06 -6.73 -16.61
N ASP A 634 29.15 -6.08 -16.23
CA ASP A 634 29.92 -6.33 -15.00
C ASP A 634 29.58 -5.35 -13.85
N SER A 635 28.54 -4.52 -14.03
CA SER A 635 28.10 -3.47 -13.11
C SER A 635 29.14 -2.41 -12.77
N SER A 636 30.30 -2.38 -13.45
CA SER A 636 31.39 -1.46 -13.11
C SER A 636 31.20 -0.05 -13.69
N TRP A 637 30.43 0.08 -14.77
CA TRP A 637 30.09 1.34 -15.43
C TRP A 637 28.59 1.50 -15.66
N LEU A 638 28.14 2.75 -15.68
CA LEU A 638 26.82 3.15 -16.14
C LEU A 638 26.97 4.07 -17.37
N ALA A 639 26.44 3.67 -18.51
CA ALA A 639 26.32 4.53 -19.68
C ALA A 639 25.07 5.41 -19.55
N PHE A 640 25.17 6.68 -19.93
CA PHE A 640 24.04 7.61 -19.97
C PHE A 640 24.13 8.57 -21.16
N SER A 641 22.98 8.99 -21.70
CA SER A 641 22.95 10.01 -22.76
C SER A 641 22.94 11.44 -22.21
N SER A 642 23.64 12.34 -22.88
CA SER A 642 23.54 13.79 -22.72
C SER A 642 23.21 14.44 -24.06
N ALA A 643 22.97 15.75 -24.07
CA ALA A 643 22.64 16.46 -25.32
C ALA A 643 23.73 16.34 -26.40
N GLU A 644 25.01 16.21 -26.02
CA GLU A 644 26.12 16.21 -26.98
C GLU A 644 27.02 14.96 -26.90
N GLU A 645 26.92 14.17 -25.83
CA GLU A 645 27.86 13.08 -25.51
C GLU A 645 27.14 11.87 -24.89
N VAL A 646 27.69 10.66 -25.03
CA VAL A 646 27.34 9.50 -24.20
C VAL A 646 28.40 9.38 -23.10
N GLY A 647 27.99 9.62 -21.86
CA GLY A 647 28.88 9.51 -20.71
C GLY A 647 28.94 8.07 -20.18
N LEU A 648 30.13 7.65 -19.76
CA LEU A 648 30.40 6.38 -19.09
C LEU A 648 30.88 6.71 -17.68
N TRP A 649 30.06 6.38 -16.69
CA TRP A 649 30.31 6.69 -15.30
C TRP A 649 30.81 5.47 -14.54
N PRO A 650 32.01 5.50 -13.91
CA PRO A 650 32.50 4.40 -13.10
C PRO A 650 31.80 4.39 -11.73
N VAL A 651 31.24 3.24 -11.35
CA VAL A 651 30.43 3.11 -10.12
C VAL A 651 31.32 3.06 -8.86
N ALA A 652 32.48 2.41 -8.94
CA ALA A 652 33.44 2.27 -7.83
C ALA A 652 34.38 3.48 -7.65
N GLY A 653 34.09 4.61 -8.30
CA GLY A 653 34.95 5.80 -8.31
C GLY A 653 36.02 5.76 -9.42
N GLY A 654 36.33 6.93 -9.97
CA GLY A 654 37.22 7.08 -11.12
C GLY A 654 36.83 8.30 -11.97
N ALA A 655 37.60 8.59 -13.02
CA ALA A 655 37.24 9.65 -13.96
C ALA A 655 36.20 9.12 -14.97
N PRO A 656 35.10 9.86 -15.22
CA PRO A 656 34.16 9.50 -16.27
C PRO A 656 34.80 9.58 -17.65
N ALA A 657 34.38 8.70 -18.55
CA ALA A 657 34.74 8.73 -19.96
C ALA A 657 33.56 9.21 -20.80
N PHE A 658 33.83 9.84 -21.94
CA PHE A 658 32.79 10.40 -22.80
C PHE A 658 32.99 9.96 -24.24
N LEU A 659 31.94 9.44 -24.85
CA LEU A 659 31.86 9.14 -26.27
C LEU A 659 31.13 10.30 -26.95
N LYS A 660 31.64 10.74 -28.11
CA LYS A 660 31.06 11.84 -28.88
C LYS A 660 30.26 11.30 -30.07
N PRO A 661 28.96 11.04 -29.93
CA PRO A 661 28.11 10.72 -31.07
C PRO A 661 27.95 11.96 -31.96
N PRO A 662 27.59 11.79 -33.24
CA PRO A 662 27.37 12.90 -34.15
C PRO A 662 26.12 13.72 -33.83
N VAL A 663 25.13 13.13 -33.14
CA VAL A 663 23.84 13.72 -32.78
C VAL A 663 23.33 13.08 -31.47
N ASP A 664 22.40 13.73 -30.81
CA ASP A 664 21.71 13.31 -29.58
C ASP A 664 21.24 11.85 -29.64
N VAL A 665 21.50 11.13 -28.54
CA VAL A 665 21.14 9.73 -28.36
C VAL A 665 19.83 9.61 -27.58
N VAL A 666 18.89 8.84 -28.13
CA VAL A 666 17.54 8.65 -27.56
C VAL A 666 17.35 7.32 -26.83
N ALA A 667 18.18 6.31 -27.11
CA ALA A 667 18.12 4.99 -26.48
C ALA A 667 19.52 4.35 -26.43
N LEU A 668 19.79 3.58 -25.38
CA LEU A 668 21.06 2.91 -25.12
C LEU A 668 20.81 1.51 -24.56
N ASP A 669 21.65 0.54 -24.95
CA ASP A 669 21.73 -0.75 -24.25
C ASP A 669 23.11 -1.43 -24.42
N TRP A 670 23.54 -2.20 -23.42
CA TRP A 670 24.90 -2.74 -23.34
C TRP A 670 24.91 -4.26 -23.18
N HIS A 671 25.63 -4.95 -24.08
CA HIS A 671 25.81 -6.39 -24.05
C HIS A 671 27.23 -6.84 -23.67
N GLY A 672 27.35 -7.96 -22.94
CA GLY A 672 28.62 -8.56 -22.47
C GLY A 672 29.64 -8.77 -23.58
N GLU A 673 29.22 -9.47 -24.63
CA GLU A 673 30.12 -9.84 -25.73
C GLU A 673 30.04 -8.88 -26.92
N HIS A 674 29.03 -8.03 -26.98
CA HIS A 674 28.73 -7.24 -28.17
C HIS A 674 28.94 -5.74 -27.95
N GLY A 675 29.12 -5.29 -26.71
CA GLY A 675 29.40 -3.89 -26.41
C GLY A 675 28.14 -3.02 -26.36
N LEU A 676 28.33 -1.71 -26.47
CA LEU A 676 27.27 -0.71 -26.33
C LEU A 676 26.60 -0.44 -27.68
N ALA A 677 25.28 -0.35 -27.70
CA ALA A 677 24.49 0.11 -28.84
C ALA A 677 23.69 1.36 -28.47
N ALA A 678 23.55 2.29 -29.40
CA ALA A 678 22.79 3.53 -29.24
C ALA A 678 21.96 3.83 -30.49
N VAL A 679 20.81 4.47 -30.29
CA VAL A 679 20.01 5.04 -31.39
C VAL A 679 20.02 6.57 -31.27
N THR A 680 20.21 7.25 -32.39
CA THR A 680 20.25 8.72 -32.49
C THR A 680 18.96 9.32 -33.07
N THR A 681 18.74 10.61 -32.83
CA THR A 681 17.58 11.35 -33.39
C THR A 681 17.57 11.42 -34.93
N ASP A 682 18.73 11.27 -35.59
CA ASP A 682 18.88 11.30 -37.05
C ASP A 682 18.77 9.91 -37.74
N ARG A 683 18.13 8.93 -37.06
CA ARG A 683 17.83 7.59 -37.59
C ARG A 683 19.08 6.69 -37.79
N ARG A 684 20.07 6.79 -36.90
CA ARG A 684 21.26 5.93 -36.94
C ARG A 684 21.31 5.04 -35.71
N LEU A 685 21.69 3.78 -35.93
CA LEU A 685 22.16 2.87 -34.89
C LEU A 685 23.69 2.96 -34.84
N LEU A 686 24.22 3.39 -33.70
CA LEU A 686 25.65 3.39 -33.39
C LEU A 686 25.97 2.13 -32.58
N TRP A 687 27.05 1.44 -32.94
CA TRP A 687 27.45 0.22 -32.25
C TRP A 687 28.96 0.19 -32.01
N TRP A 688 29.36 0.20 -30.73
CA TRP A 688 30.75 0.15 -30.28
C TRP A 688 31.14 -1.30 -29.94
N ARG A 689 31.94 -1.95 -30.80
CA ARG A 689 32.44 -3.31 -30.58
C ARG A 689 33.77 -3.29 -29.82
N GLY A 690 33.76 -3.65 -28.52
CA GLY A 690 34.98 -3.80 -27.70
C GLY A 690 34.86 -3.16 -26.32
N PRO A 691 35.96 -3.10 -25.53
CA PRO A 691 35.97 -2.34 -24.29
C PRO A 691 35.70 -0.86 -24.62
N VAL A 692 34.57 -0.37 -24.12
CA VAL A 692 33.94 0.92 -24.48
C VAL A 692 34.84 2.13 -24.17
N SER A 693 35.95 1.91 -23.45
CA SER A 693 37.00 2.89 -23.16
C SER A 693 37.96 3.21 -24.33
N SER A 694 37.87 2.52 -25.47
CA SER A 694 38.71 2.81 -26.66
C SER A 694 37.85 3.06 -27.93
N PRO A 695 37.97 4.23 -28.59
CA PRO A 695 37.02 4.70 -29.61
C PRO A 695 37.18 4.07 -31.02
N SER A 696 37.75 2.87 -31.12
CA SER A 696 38.41 2.46 -32.38
C SER A 696 37.51 1.78 -33.42
N GLU A 697 36.27 1.39 -33.11
CA GLU A 697 35.39 0.78 -34.12
C GLU A 697 33.90 1.03 -33.79
N VAL A 698 33.37 2.15 -34.30
CA VAL A 698 31.93 2.45 -34.26
C VAL A 698 31.32 2.05 -35.59
N ILE A 699 30.44 1.06 -35.57
CA ILE A 699 29.62 0.72 -36.72
C ILE A 699 28.42 1.65 -36.72
N VAL A 700 28.20 2.34 -37.84
CA VAL A 700 27.06 3.23 -38.04
C VAL A 700 26.14 2.60 -39.07
N TRP A 701 24.90 2.32 -38.68
CA TRP A 701 23.87 1.81 -39.58
C TRP A 701 22.71 2.79 -39.64
N GLN A 702 22.46 3.34 -40.82
CA GLN A 702 21.36 4.26 -41.07
C GLN A 702 20.20 3.51 -41.72
N HIS A 703 18.99 3.71 -41.21
CA HIS A 703 17.79 3.06 -41.72
C HIS A 703 16.55 3.93 -41.50
N GLU A 704 15.62 3.99 -42.46
CA GLU A 704 14.46 4.89 -42.37
C GLU A 704 13.54 4.57 -41.19
N ALA A 705 13.44 3.28 -40.84
CA ALA A 705 12.61 2.80 -39.73
C ALA A 705 13.18 3.15 -38.33
N PHE A 706 14.37 3.75 -38.21
CA PHE A 706 14.94 4.15 -36.92
C PHE A 706 14.47 5.54 -36.46
N LEU A 707 13.42 6.09 -37.07
CA LEU A 707 12.81 7.36 -36.67
C LEU A 707 11.83 7.15 -35.51
N GLY A 708 11.96 7.93 -34.44
CA GLY A 708 10.94 7.99 -33.40
C GLY A 708 11.26 8.98 -32.29
N VAL A 709 10.23 9.65 -31.77
CA VAL A 709 10.29 10.32 -30.47
C VAL A 709 9.90 9.26 -29.44
N ARG A 710 10.78 8.99 -28.46
CA ARG A 710 10.73 7.87 -27.49
C ARG A 710 10.97 6.48 -28.12
N VAL A 711 12.20 6.00 -27.99
CA VAL A 711 12.69 4.74 -28.56
C VAL A 711 13.17 3.84 -27.41
N ARG A 712 12.90 2.53 -27.50
CA ARG A 712 13.52 1.51 -26.62
C ARG A 712 14.40 0.58 -27.44
N LEU A 713 15.58 0.30 -26.91
CA LEU A 713 16.57 -0.59 -27.49
C LEU A 713 16.93 -1.65 -26.45
N ALA A 714 16.95 -2.93 -26.82
CA ALA A 714 17.40 -3.99 -25.93
C ALA A 714 18.06 -5.14 -26.69
N TRP A 715 19.22 -5.60 -26.21
CA TRP A 715 19.89 -6.81 -26.65
C TRP A 715 19.11 -8.04 -26.20
N ARG A 716 19.08 -9.04 -27.08
CA ARG A 716 18.57 -10.36 -26.73
C ARG A 716 19.50 -11.00 -25.70
N PRO A 717 19.00 -11.42 -24.53
CA PRO A 717 19.81 -12.14 -23.55
C PRO A 717 20.41 -13.42 -24.16
N GLY A 718 21.74 -13.56 -24.09
CA GLY A 718 22.47 -14.72 -24.61
C GLY A 718 22.50 -14.83 -26.14
N GLY A 719 22.13 -13.77 -26.87
CA GLY A 719 22.10 -13.71 -28.33
C GLY A 719 22.82 -12.50 -28.91
N SER A 720 22.79 -12.37 -30.24
CA SER A 720 23.39 -11.28 -31.00
C SER A 720 22.38 -10.35 -31.69
N SER A 721 21.09 -10.59 -31.50
CA SER A 721 20.02 -9.74 -32.06
C SER A 721 19.62 -8.61 -31.11
N LEU A 722 19.15 -7.50 -31.67
CA LEU A 722 18.58 -6.36 -30.97
C LEU A 722 17.09 -6.26 -31.24
N VAL A 723 16.30 -5.87 -30.24
CA VAL A 723 14.95 -5.35 -30.47
C VAL A 723 15.00 -3.82 -30.47
N LEU A 724 14.36 -3.23 -31.47
CA LEU A 724 14.13 -1.80 -31.57
C LEU A 724 12.64 -1.53 -31.58
N SER A 725 12.22 -0.75 -30.59
CA SER A 725 10.84 -0.35 -30.36
C SER A 725 10.72 1.14 -30.65
N THR A 726 9.95 1.48 -31.67
CA THR A 726 9.67 2.86 -32.11
C THR A 726 8.17 3.13 -31.97
N ARG A 727 7.76 4.39 -32.13
CA ARG A 727 6.34 4.77 -32.13
C ARG A 727 5.51 3.98 -33.15
N ASP A 728 6.04 3.75 -34.34
CA ASP A 728 5.25 3.22 -35.46
C ASP A 728 5.61 1.78 -35.85
N SER A 729 6.67 1.21 -35.27
CA SER A 729 7.15 -0.11 -35.66
C SER A 729 7.96 -0.82 -34.58
N PHE A 730 7.92 -2.15 -34.66
CA PHE A 730 8.66 -3.07 -33.82
C PHE A 730 9.60 -3.88 -34.71
N LEU A 731 10.91 -3.86 -34.44
CA LEU A 731 11.91 -4.50 -35.29
C LEU A 731 12.82 -5.42 -34.46
N ILE A 732 13.12 -6.61 -34.99
CA ILE A 732 14.28 -7.40 -34.55
C ILE A 732 15.37 -7.25 -35.60
N LEU A 733 16.55 -6.86 -35.15
CA LEU A 733 17.67 -6.44 -35.98
C LEU A 733 18.89 -7.31 -35.69
N ASP A 734 19.69 -7.59 -36.72
CA ASP A 734 21.06 -8.09 -36.56
C ASP A 734 22.05 -6.98 -36.95
N PRO A 735 22.71 -6.34 -35.97
CA PRO A 735 23.71 -5.31 -36.23
C PRO A 735 24.92 -5.82 -37.02
N ARG A 736 25.22 -7.13 -36.99
CA ARG A 736 26.37 -7.72 -37.69
C ARG A 736 26.16 -7.76 -39.18
N SER A 737 24.99 -8.22 -39.60
CA SER A 737 24.58 -8.27 -41.01
C SER A 737 23.92 -6.97 -41.48
N GLN A 738 23.62 -6.05 -40.56
CA GLN A 738 22.83 -4.83 -40.83
C GLN A 738 21.50 -5.16 -41.50
N ALA A 739 20.85 -6.24 -41.03
CA ALA A 739 19.59 -6.73 -41.55
C ALA A 739 18.47 -6.58 -40.52
N VAL A 740 17.28 -6.22 -41.01
CA VAL A 740 16.03 -6.36 -40.26
C VAL A 740 15.60 -7.82 -40.40
N LEU A 741 15.72 -8.59 -39.31
CA LEU A 741 15.36 -10.01 -39.30
C LEU A 741 13.84 -10.22 -39.24
N TRP A 742 13.15 -9.34 -38.52
CA TRP A 742 11.70 -9.35 -38.41
C TRP A 742 11.16 -7.96 -38.12
N SER A 743 9.95 -7.66 -38.58
CA SER A 743 9.26 -6.41 -38.32
C SER A 743 7.77 -6.63 -38.13
N GLU A 744 7.20 -5.98 -37.13
CA GLU A 744 5.76 -5.83 -36.99
C GLU A 744 5.40 -4.35 -37.08
N SER A 745 4.49 -4.03 -38.00
CA SER A 745 3.87 -2.72 -38.12
C SER A 745 2.41 -2.85 -37.68
N PRO A 746 2.01 -2.19 -36.58
CA PRO A 746 0.62 -2.17 -36.16
C PRO A 746 -0.24 -1.49 -37.24
N ALA A 747 -1.50 -1.94 -37.38
CA ALA A 747 -2.45 -1.35 -38.32
C ALA A 747 -2.85 0.09 -37.92
N GLU A 748 -2.72 0.42 -36.63
CA GLU A 748 -3.04 1.73 -36.06
C GLU A 748 -1.80 2.43 -35.52
N LEU A 749 -1.84 3.76 -35.54
CA LEU A 749 -0.78 4.61 -35.04
C LEU A 749 -0.76 4.56 -33.50
N LEU A 750 0.39 4.23 -32.93
CA LEU A 750 0.56 4.12 -31.47
C LEU A 750 0.95 5.46 -30.84
N VAL A 751 0.70 5.58 -29.53
CA VAL A 751 1.09 6.73 -28.71
C VAL A 751 2.25 6.36 -27.79
N TYR A 752 2.11 5.27 -27.02
CA TYR A 752 3.17 4.75 -26.19
C TYR A 752 3.50 3.31 -26.59
N HIS A 753 4.79 2.97 -26.53
CA HIS A 753 5.26 1.68 -26.97
C HIS A 753 6.58 1.33 -26.28
N THR A 754 6.63 0.17 -25.63
CA THR A 754 7.83 -0.40 -25.02
C THR A 754 7.92 -1.90 -25.29
N ALA A 755 9.12 -2.46 -25.18
CA ALA A 755 9.42 -3.84 -25.51
C ALA A 755 10.48 -4.41 -24.55
N GLY A 756 10.34 -5.70 -24.21
CA GLY A 756 11.29 -6.37 -23.33
C GLY A 756 11.38 -7.87 -23.59
N TRP A 757 12.62 -8.37 -23.58
CA TRP A 757 12.92 -9.79 -23.67
C TRP A 757 12.69 -10.52 -22.35
N SER A 758 12.25 -11.77 -22.42
CA SER A 758 12.32 -12.68 -21.28
C SER A 758 13.80 -12.94 -20.91
N PRO A 759 14.11 -13.27 -19.64
CA PRO A 759 15.50 -13.46 -19.21
C PRO A 759 16.24 -14.58 -19.96
N ASP A 760 15.51 -15.56 -20.50
CA ASP A 760 16.06 -16.65 -21.33
C ASP A 760 16.19 -16.30 -22.83
N GLY A 761 15.75 -15.09 -23.22
CA GLY A 761 15.76 -14.61 -24.59
C GLY A 761 14.84 -15.37 -25.55
N ARG A 762 13.92 -16.20 -25.06
CA ARG A 762 13.02 -17.01 -25.91
C ARG A 762 11.68 -16.36 -26.19
N SER A 763 11.28 -15.41 -25.36
CA SER A 763 10.02 -14.69 -25.48
C SER A 763 10.28 -13.19 -25.52
N LEU A 764 9.40 -12.49 -26.19
CA LEU A 764 9.46 -11.05 -26.37
C LEU A 764 8.07 -10.50 -26.11
N SER A 765 7.96 -9.51 -25.24
CA SER A 765 6.70 -8.83 -24.97
C SER A 765 6.79 -7.38 -25.39
N SER A 766 5.68 -6.87 -25.91
CA SER A 766 5.46 -5.46 -26.22
C SER A 766 4.25 -4.99 -25.42
N TYR A 767 4.41 -3.86 -24.75
CA TYR A 767 3.32 -3.10 -24.17
C TYR A 767 3.13 -1.87 -25.05
N ARG A 768 1.92 -1.71 -25.58
CA ARG A 768 1.62 -0.69 -26.58
C ARG A 768 0.26 -0.09 -26.36
N SER A 769 0.17 1.22 -26.50
CA SER A 769 -1.11 1.94 -26.47
C SER A 769 -1.39 2.65 -27.78
N ASP A 770 -2.63 2.60 -28.21
CA ASP A 770 -3.10 3.23 -29.44
C ASP A 770 -3.31 4.75 -29.25
N ARG A 771 -3.83 5.44 -30.29
CA ARG A 771 -4.20 6.87 -30.23
C ARG A 771 -5.23 7.24 -29.16
N ASN A 772 -5.98 6.27 -28.69
CA ASN A 772 -7.03 6.45 -27.70
C ASN A 772 -6.50 6.15 -26.28
N ARG A 773 -5.28 5.58 -26.21
CA ARG A 773 -4.55 5.10 -25.04
C ARG A 773 -4.99 3.71 -24.56
N VAL A 774 -5.57 2.88 -25.44
CA VAL A 774 -5.87 1.48 -25.13
C VAL A 774 -4.57 0.71 -25.10
N ALA A 775 -4.14 0.31 -23.93
CA ALA A 775 -2.97 -0.52 -23.75
C ALA A 775 -3.25 -2.00 -24.06
N SER A 776 -2.32 -2.62 -24.77
CA SER A 776 -2.29 -4.05 -25.05
C SER A 776 -0.91 -4.61 -24.77
N LEU A 777 -0.85 -5.71 -24.03
CA LEU A 777 0.35 -6.52 -23.85
C LEU A 777 0.31 -7.66 -24.86
N VAL A 778 1.29 -7.71 -25.75
CA VAL A 778 1.40 -8.74 -26.79
C VAL A 778 2.70 -9.48 -26.61
N THR A 779 2.65 -10.81 -26.69
CA THR A 779 3.80 -11.66 -26.42
C THR A 779 4.02 -12.63 -27.57
N TRP A 780 5.28 -12.74 -27.99
CA TRP A 780 5.74 -13.67 -29.02
C TRP A 780 6.79 -14.62 -28.46
N ARG A 781 6.81 -15.83 -28.98
CA ARG A 781 7.91 -16.78 -28.83
C ARG A 781 8.84 -16.61 -30.03
N VAL A 782 10.11 -16.28 -29.76
CA VAL A 782 11.08 -15.93 -30.79
C VAL A 782 12.10 -17.07 -30.98
N PRO A 783 12.26 -17.60 -32.21
CA PRO A 783 13.28 -18.61 -32.52
C PRO A 783 14.70 -18.14 -32.14
N PRO A 784 15.65 -19.06 -31.85
CA PRO A 784 17.06 -18.71 -31.68
C PRO A 784 17.63 -17.93 -32.88
N ASP A 785 18.61 -17.05 -32.67
CA ASP A 785 19.11 -16.13 -33.71
C ASP A 785 19.44 -16.78 -35.06
N PRO A 786 20.12 -17.96 -35.11
CA PRO A 786 20.38 -18.63 -36.40
C PRO A 786 19.12 -19.06 -37.15
N GLN A 787 18.03 -19.32 -36.42
CA GLN A 787 16.75 -19.77 -36.96
C GLN A 787 15.80 -18.59 -37.25
N LEU A 788 15.98 -17.46 -36.57
CA LEU A 788 15.14 -16.27 -36.75
C LEU A 788 15.20 -15.71 -38.17
N ALA A 789 16.33 -15.85 -38.86
CA ALA A 789 16.46 -15.45 -40.27
C ALA A 789 15.58 -16.28 -41.23
N ALA A 790 15.17 -17.49 -40.83
CA ALA A 790 14.40 -18.42 -41.65
C ALA A 790 13.00 -18.74 -41.08
N GLY A 791 12.71 -18.35 -39.84
CA GLY A 791 11.45 -18.61 -39.13
C GLY A 791 10.95 -17.37 -38.40
N SER A 792 9.64 -17.14 -38.46
CA SER A 792 9.00 -15.98 -37.83
C SER A 792 8.75 -16.22 -36.33
N PRO A 793 8.76 -15.16 -35.50
CA PRO A 793 8.19 -15.20 -34.16
C PRO A 793 6.75 -15.74 -34.17
N GLU A 794 6.43 -16.60 -33.21
CA GLU A 794 5.10 -17.19 -33.01
C GLU A 794 4.32 -16.34 -31.99
N LEU A 795 3.09 -15.91 -32.31
CA LEU A 795 2.25 -15.17 -31.37
C LEU A 795 1.78 -16.11 -30.24
N VAL A 796 2.11 -15.78 -29.00
CA VAL A 796 1.66 -16.50 -27.79
C VAL A 796 0.29 -16.00 -27.36
N GLY A 797 0.08 -14.68 -27.37
CA GLY A 797 -1.15 -14.09 -26.90
C GLY A 797 -1.17 -12.56 -26.97
N ARG A 798 -2.38 -12.00 -26.92
CA ARG A 798 -2.66 -10.57 -26.80
C ARG A 798 -3.61 -10.37 -25.62
N ILE A 799 -3.18 -9.57 -24.65
CA ILE A 799 -3.93 -9.21 -23.45
C ILE A 799 -4.29 -7.74 -23.56
N GLY A 800 -5.56 -7.38 -23.36
CA GLY A 800 -5.93 -5.98 -23.30
C GLY A 800 -5.73 -5.44 -21.88
N CYS A 801 -4.80 -4.52 -21.70
CA CYS A 801 -4.42 -4.02 -20.38
C CYS A 801 -5.34 -2.92 -19.84
N GLY A 802 -6.37 -2.54 -20.60
CA GLY A 802 -7.23 -1.41 -20.30
C GLY A 802 -6.66 -0.14 -20.93
N VAL A 803 -6.98 1.02 -20.37
CA VAL A 803 -6.47 2.30 -20.86
C VAL A 803 -5.31 2.74 -19.99
N ASP A 804 -4.31 3.29 -20.66
CA ASP A 804 -3.10 3.85 -20.11
C ASP A 804 -3.29 5.37 -19.92
N ASP A 805 -2.95 5.90 -18.75
CA ASP A 805 -3.09 7.32 -18.41
C ASP A 805 -2.02 8.21 -19.07
N GLY A 806 -1.14 7.62 -19.87
CA GLY A 806 -0.23 8.28 -20.80
C GLY A 806 1.03 8.83 -20.15
N LEU A 807 1.57 8.11 -19.17
CA LEU A 807 2.88 8.37 -18.58
C LEU A 807 3.79 7.19 -18.91
N ASP A 808 5.07 7.45 -19.19
CA ASP A 808 6.01 6.50 -19.80
C ASP A 808 5.85 5.05 -19.27
N ASP A 809 5.16 4.19 -20.04
CA ASP A 809 4.98 2.80 -19.64
C ASP A 809 6.27 2.02 -19.84
N ASP A 810 6.60 1.25 -18.82
CA ASP A 810 7.71 0.30 -18.82
C ASP A 810 7.18 -1.11 -18.55
N LEU A 811 7.88 -2.10 -19.07
CA LEU A 811 7.53 -3.50 -18.86
C LEU A 811 8.76 -4.30 -18.48
N VAL A 812 8.58 -5.33 -17.66
CA VAL A 812 9.65 -6.27 -17.35
C VAL A 812 9.13 -7.68 -17.12
N TRP A 813 9.95 -8.67 -17.47
CA TRP A 813 9.68 -10.07 -17.14
C TRP A 813 10.16 -10.39 -15.72
N VAL A 814 9.38 -11.18 -14.98
CA VAL A 814 9.67 -11.57 -13.59
C VAL A 814 9.59 -13.09 -13.42
N ARG A 815 10.04 -13.60 -12.26
CA ARG A 815 10.06 -15.04 -11.94
C ARG A 815 10.62 -15.90 -13.08
N SER A 816 11.80 -15.51 -13.55
CA SER A 816 12.54 -16.20 -14.62
C SER A 816 11.79 -16.30 -15.96
N GLY A 817 10.90 -15.36 -16.27
CA GLY A 817 10.24 -15.27 -17.57
C GLY A 817 8.86 -15.94 -17.64
N THR A 818 8.19 -16.15 -16.50
CA THR A 818 6.83 -16.72 -16.45
C THR A 818 5.74 -15.65 -16.42
N MET A 819 6.06 -14.46 -15.92
CA MET A 819 5.11 -13.36 -15.75
C MET A 819 5.70 -12.06 -16.30
N VAL A 820 4.82 -11.11 -16.64
CA VAL A 820 5.20 -9.75 -17.07
C VAL A 820 4.59 -8.73 -16.12
N ALA A 821 5.40 -7.79 -15.63
CA ALA A 821 4.94 -6.65 -14.86
C ALA A 821 4.91 -5.38 -15.74
N THR A 822 3.87 -4.57 -15.59
CA THR A 822 3.68 -3.30 -16.32
C THR A 822 3.32 -2.18 -15.35
N VAL A 823 3.75 -0.94 -15.67
CA VAL A 823 3.43 0.28 -14.92
C VAL A 823 2.49 1.22 -15.73
N GLY A 824 2.26 2.47 -15.31
CA GLY A 824 1.38 3.44 -16.02
C GLY A 824 0.26 4.08 -15.17
N ALA A 825 -0.18 3.39 -14.11
CA ALA A 825 -1.10 3.89 -13.07
C ALA A 825 -0.35 3.92 -11.71
N PRO A 826 -0.91 4.43 -10.59
CA PRO A 826 -0.28 4.29 -9.25
C PRO A 826 -0.24 2.84 -8.73
N VAL A 827 -0.40 1.87 -9.63
CA VAL A 827 -0.36 0.44 -9.37
C VAL A 827 0.55 -0.25 -10.38
N VAL A 828 1.17 -1.32 -9.94
CA VAL A 828 1.91 -2.26 -10.79
C VAL A 828 0.99 -3.41 -11.11
N ARG A 829 0.83 -3.74 -12.39
CA ARG A 829 0.00 -4.87 -12.83
C ARG A 829 0.89 -6.04 -13.23
N VAL A 830 0.49 -7.23 -12.79
CA VAL A 830 1.24 -8.46 -13.06
C VAL A 830 0.41 -9.42 -13.88
N TRP A 831 0.93 -9.79 -15.04
CA TRP A 831 0.25 -10.58 -16.05
C TRP A 831 0.90 -11.95 -16.21
N TYR A 832 0.07 -12.96 -16.51
CA TYR A 832 0.51 -14.27 -16.98
C TYR A 832 0.23 -14.36 -18.49
N PRO A 833 1.22 -14.13 -19.37
CA PRO A 833 1.00 -14.01 -20.80
C PRO A 833 0.31 -15.23 -21.43
N GLU A 834 0.58 -16.42 -20.91
CA GLU A 834 0.03 -17.68 -21.41
C GLU A 834 -1.47 -17.87 -21.11
N ASN A 835 -2.03 -17.09 -20.18
CA ASN A 835 -3.44 -17.16 -19.79
C ASN A 835 -4.31 -16.15 -20.56
N SER A 836 -3.82 -15.61 -21.68
CA SER A 836 -4.59 -14.69 -22.50
C SER A 836 -5.82 -15.38 -23.10
N ALA A 837 -7.00 -14.80 -22.93
CA ALA A 837 -8.17 -15.16 -23.71
C ALA A 837 -8.30 -14.18 -24.88
N GLU A 838 -8.50 -14.68 -26.10
CA GLU A 838 -8.89 -13.85 -27.23
C GLU A 838 -10.27 -13.28 -26.93
N GLN A 839 -10.34 -12.00 -26.55
CA GLN A 839 -11.60 -11.28 -26.34
C GLN A 839 -11.82 -10.32 -27.52
N ASP A 840 -13.08 -10.17 -27.93
CA ASP A 840 -13.47 -9.15 -28.91
C ASP A 840 -13.15 -7.76 -28.34
N LEU A 841 -12.10 -7.14 -28.89
CA LEU A 841 -11.59 -5.82 -28.50
C LEU A 841 -12.46 -4.66 -29.01
N ALA A 842 -13.52 -4.95 -29.78
CA ALA A 842 -14.27 -3.98 -30.59
C ALA A 842 -15.00 -2.87 -29.81
N TRP A 843 -15.08 -2.96 -28.47
CA TRP A 843 -15.85 -2.05 -27.61
C TRP A 843 -15.07 -1.46 -26.44
N ARG A 844 -13.73 -1.50 -26.48
CA ARG A 844 -12.89 -0.81 -25.49
C ARG A 844 -12.76 0.65 -25.90
N GLU A 845 -12.85 1.54 -24.90
CA GLU A 845 -12.85 2.99 -25.03
C GLU A 845 -14.02 3.65 -25.76
N LEU A 846 -15.05 3.93 -24.96
CA LEU A 846 -16.13 4.83 -25.34
C LEU A 846 -15.85 6.22 -24.79
N ASP A 847 -15.97 7.23 -25.62
CA ASP A 847 -15.62 8.62 -25.27
C ASP A 847 -16.84 9.49 -24.95
N THR A 848 -18.02 9.14 -25.48
CA THR A 848 -19.24 9.90 -25.26
C THR A 848 -20.46 8.97 -25.25
N VAL A 849 -21.45 9.28 -24.41
CA VAL A 849 -22.70 8.54 -24.32
C VAL A 849 -23.91 9.47 -24.25
N ARG A 850 -24.96 9.19 -25.01
CA ARG A 850 -26.22 9.94 -24.97
C ARG A 850 -27.42 9.02 -25.06
N TRP A 851 -28.43 9.31 -24.26
CA TRP A 851 -29.74 8.69 -24.38
C TRP A 851 -30.55 9.32 -25.51
N SER A 852 -31.37 8.52 -26.17
CA SER A 852 -32.41 9.03 -27.05
C SER A 852 -33.42 9.87 -26.26
N PRO A 853 -34.07 10.86 -26.89
CA PRO A 853 -35.09 11.68 -26.22
C PRO A 853 -36.28 10.89 -25.67
N ASP A 854 -36.56 9.69 -26.22
CA ASP A 854 -37.59 8.77 -25.74
C ASP A 854 -37.08 7.75 -24.70
N GLY A 855 -35.78 7.77 -24.39
CA GLY A 855 -35.12 6.88 -23.44
C GLY A 855 -35.03 5.42 -23.89
N ARG A 856 -35.41 5.07 -25.12
CA ARG A 856 -35.41 3.67 -25.59
C ARG A 856 -34.08 3.19 -26.15
N GLN A 857 -33.20 4.10 -26.55
CA GLN A 857 -31.93 3.77 -27.19
C GLN A 857 -30.79 4.57 -26.58
N LEU A 858 -29.59 4.00 -26.68
CA LEU A 858 -28.34 4.63 -26.29
C LEU A 858 -27.46 4.80 -27.51
N ALA A 859 -26.91 5.99 -27.70
CA ALA A 859 -25.84 6.23 -28.65
C ALA A 859 -24.52 6.33 -27.88
N VAL A 860 -23.57 5.47 -28.22
CA VAL A 860 -22.19 5.55 -27.72
C VAL A 860 -21.29 5.92 -28.88
N ARG A 861 -20.25 6.71 -28.60
CA ARG A 861 -19.24 7.05 -29.59
C ARG A 861 -17.95 6.27 -29.32
N CYS A 862 -17.38 5.72 -30.38
CA CYS A 862 -16.15 4.94 -30.39
C CYS A 862 -15.35 5.35 -31.64
N HIS A 863 -14.09 5.75 -31.50
CA HIS A 863 -13.22 6.17 -32.61
C HIS A 863 -13.86 7.14 -33.62
N ARG A 864 -14.69 8.09 -33.15
CA ARG A 864 -15.47 9.07 -33.94
C ARG A 864 -16.69 8.52 -34.69
N GLU A 865 -16.94 7.22 -34.62
CA GLU A 865 -18.16 6.60 -35.14
C GLU A 865 -19.19 6.44 -34.03
N TRP A 866 -20.47 6.45 -34.40
CA TRP A 866 -21.57 6.30 -33.46
C TRP A 866 -22.15 4.91 -33.55
N ALA A 867 -22.41 4.29 -32.41
CA ALA A 867 -23.07 3.01 -32.33
C ALA A 867 -24.35 3.11 -31.50
N LEU A 868 -25.42 2.49 -31.99
CA LEU A 868 -26.66 2.32 -31.23
C LEU A 868 -26.62 1.05 -30.40
N VAL A 869 -26.91 1.22 -29.12
CA VAL A 869 -27.03 0.16 -28.12
C VAL A 869 -28.46 0.14 -27.62
N ASP A 870 -29.07 -1.04 -27.61
CA ASP A 870 -30.34 -1.25 -26.91
C ASP A 870 -30.02 -1.42 -25.40
N PRO A 871 -30.49 -0.53 -24.52
CA PRO A 871 -30.27 -0.64 -23.08
C PRO A 871 -30.99 -1.85 -22.47
N ASP A 872 -32.07 -2.32 -23.08
CA ASP A 872 -32.89 -3.44 -22.60
C ASP A 872 -32.46 -4.78 -23.23
N ARG A 873 -31.70 -4.75 -24.33
CA ARG A 873 -31.01 -5.90 -24.96
C ARG A 873 -29.52 -5.65 -25.13
N PRO A 874 -28.81 -5.60 -24.01
CA PRO A 874 -27.42 -5.21 -23.99
C PRO A 874 -26.48 -6.12 -24.82
N GLU A 875 -26.82 -7.39 -24.94
CA GLU A 875 -26.09 -8.44 -25.66
C GLU A 875 -26.16 -8.32 -27.19
N ASP A 876 -27.13 -7.58 -27.72
CA ASP A 876 -27.25 -7.40 -29.16
C ASP A 876 -26.06 -6.58 -29.69
N PRO A 877 -25.41 -7.01 -30.78
CA PRO A 877 -24.28 -6.30 -31.34
C PRO A 877 -24.72 -4.88 -31.71
N PRO A 878 -23.98 -3.84 -31.29
CA PRO A 878 -24.38 -2.47 -31.55
C PRO A 878 -24.41 -2.20 -33.05
N ARG A 879 -25.38 -1.40 -33.48
CA ARG A 879 -25.48 -1.02 -34.89
C ARG A 879 -24.56 0.18 -35.14
N GLN A 880 -23.38 -0.08 -35.70
CA GLN A 880 -22.43 0.96 -36.12
C GLN A 880 -23.05 1.88 -37.18
N GLN A 881 -22.79 3.17 -37.06
CA GLN A 881 -23.24 4.24 -37.95
C GLN A 881 -22.15 5.30 -38.10
N LEU A 882 -22.06 5.87 -39.29
CA LEU A 882 -21.14 6.97 -39.60
C LEU A 882 -21.59 8.32 -39.00
N SER A 883 -22.86 8.44 -38.58
CA SER A 883 -23.46 9.69 -38.10
C SER A 883 -24.28 9.49 -36.82
N TYR A 884 -24.43 10.56 -36.03
CA TYR A 884 -25.23 10.52 -34.79
C TYR A 884 -26.71 10.21 -35.09
N PRO A 885 -27.31 9.22 -34.41
CA PRO A 885 -28.63 8.70 -34.77
C PRO A 885 -29.81 9.59 -34.34
N PHE A 886 -29.59 10.55 -33.43
CA PHE A 886 -30.66 11.37 -32.85
C PHE A 886 -30.70 12.80 -33.40
N GLY A 887 -30.11 13.04 -34.58
CA GLY A 887 -30.09 14.34 -35.25
C GLY A 887 -28.71 14.96 -35.27
N THR A 888 -28.58 16.22 -34.84
CA THR A 888 -27.29 16.92 -34.80
C THR A 888 -26.40 16.31 -33.71
N PRO A 889 -25.16 15.90 -34.04
CA PRO A 889 -24.25 15.34 -33.04
C PRO A 889 -24.00 16.33 -31.91
N PRO A 890 -23.94 15.87 -30.65
CA PRO A 890 -23.57 16.73 -29.53
C PRO A 890 -22.13 17.22 -29.74
N LEU A 891 -21.91 18.51 -29.46
CA LEU A 891 -20.56 19.08 -29.43
C LEU A 891 -19.82 18.50 -28.23
N THR A 892 -18.73 17.80 -28.51
CA THR A 892 -17.97 17.03 -27.50
C THR A 892 -16.67 17.74 -27.14
N ASP A 893 -15.96 18.22 -28.17
CA ASP A 893 -14.76 19.01 -28.00
C ASP A 893 -15.07 20.37 -27.32
N ARG A 894 -14.15 20.86 -26.49
CA ARG A 894 -14.29 22.17 -25.83
C ARG A 894 -14.18 23.30 -26.85
N HIS A 895 -13.34 23.14 -27.86
CA HIS A 895 -13.17 24.07 -28.96
C HIS A 895 -14.45 24.20 -29.78
N ASP A 896 -15.00 23.09 -30.26
CA ASP A 896 -16.23 23.09 -31.05
C ASP A 896 -17.40 23.71 -30.27
N ARG A 897 -17.45 23.47 -28.95
CA ARG A 897 -18.43 24.10 -28.05
C ARG A 897 -18.24 25.61 -27.92
N ALA A 898 -17.00 26.08 -27.80
CA ALA A 898 -16.68 27.50 -27.73
C ALA A 898 -16.98 28.22 -29.06
N GLU A 899 -16.60 27.61 -30.20
CA GLU A 899 -16.89 28.12 -31.53
C GLU A 899 -18.40 28.20 -31.79
N ALA A 900 -19.15 27.15 -31.46
CA ALA A 900 -20.62 27.15 -31.56
C ALA A 900 -21.29 28.17 -30.62
N ALA A 901 -20.63 28.53 -29.52
CA ALA A 901 -21.07 29.61 -28.65
C ALA A 901 -20.73 31.02 -29.20
N GLY A 902 -19.96 31.12 -30.29
CA GLY A 902 -19.53 32.38 -30.89
C GLY A 902 -18.35 33.02 -30.15
N ILE A 903 -17.49 32.22 -29.51
CA ILE A 903 -16.28 32.66 -28.82
C ILE A 903 -15.12 32.55 -29.83
N GLU A 904 -14.55 33.68 -30.25
CA GLU A 904 -13.38 33.69 -31.14
C GLU A 904 -12.13 33.20 -30.39
N PRO A 905 -11.32 32.28 -30.94
CA PRO A 905 -10.13 31.80 -30.26
C PRO A 905 -8.99 32.83 -30.31
N ALA A 906 -8.84 33.66 -29.26
CA ALA A 906 -7.71 34.59 -29.13
C ALA A 906 -6.95 34.43 -27.80
N GLY A 907 -5.69 33.97 -27.84
CA GLY A 907 -4.80 34.01 -26.66
C GLY A 907 -5.16 33.01 -25.55
N TYR A 908 -5.20 33.43 -24.27
CA TYR A 908 -5.45 32.58 -23.08
C TYR A 908 -6.89 32.01 -22.97
N GLU A 909 -7.71 32.17 -24.00
CA GLU A 909 -9.13 31.78 -24.08
C GLU A 909 -9.37 30.28 -24.40
N TRP A 910 -8.33 29.45 -24.42
CA TRP A 910 -8.39 27.96 -24.56
C TRP A 910 -9.12 27.23 -23.43
N HIS A 911 -9.74 27.97 -22.52
CA HIS A 911 -10.08 27.56 -21.17
C HIS A 911 -11.52 27.95 -20.81
N ALA A 912 -12.45 27.79 -21.76
CA ALA A 912 -13.88 28.01 -21.56
C ALA A 912 -14.64 26.69 -21.42
N GLU A 913 -15.53 26.63 -20.42
CA GLU A 913 -16.56 25.60 -20.28
C GLU A 913 -17.89 26.14 -20.82
N VAL A 914 -18.55 25.32 -21.63
CA VAL A 914 -19.84 25.66 -22.25
C VAL A 914 -20.81 24.50 -22.11
N ALA A 915 -22.05 24.82 -21.73
CA ALA A 915 -23.18 23.89 -21.72
C ALA A 915 -24.34 24.45 -22.55
N PHE A 916 -25.02 23.59 -23.28
CA PHE A 916 -26.23 23.92 -24.05
C PHE A 916 -27.42 23.19 -23.45
N ALA A 917 -28.53 23.90 -23.31
CA ALA A 917 -29.82 23.32 -22.97
C ALA A 917 -30.56 22.90 -24.26
N SER A 918 -31.54 22.01 -24.12
CA SER A 918 -32.28 21.40 -25.22
C SER A 918 -33.09 22.38 -26.09
N ASN A 919 -33.63 23.44 -25.49
CA ASN A 919 -34.66 24.26 -26.10
C ASN A 919 -34.27 25.73 -26.26
N SER A 920 -33.44 26.32 -25.38
CA SER A 920 -33.22 27.78 -25.46
C SER A 920 -32.00 28.41 -24.77
N LEU A 921 -31.33 27.75 -23.83
CA LEU A 921 -30.26 28.37 -23.02
C LEU A 921 -28.86 27.85 -23.36
N ARG A 922 -27.85 28.71 -23.18
CA ARG A 922 -26.43 28.31 -23.14
C ARG A 922 -25.73 28.95 -21.94
N ALA A 923 -24.89 28.18 -21.26
CA ALA A 923 -24.01 28.66 -20.21
C ALA A 923 -22.58 28.73 -20.73
N VAL A 924 -21.87 29.82 -20.45
CA VAL A 924 -20.47 30.03 -20.82
C VAL A 924 -19.69 30.50 -19.59
N ALA A 925 -18.59 29.84 -19.28
CA ALA A 925 -17.70 30.21 -18.20
C ALA A 925 -16.24 30.04 -18.60
N PHE A 926 -15.41 31.07 -18.42
CA PHE A 926 -13.95 30.93 -18.53
C PHE A 926 -13.40 30.37 -17.21
N TRP A 927 -12.32 29.57 -17.22
CA TRP A 927 -11.78 28.85 -16.05
C TRP A 927 -11.81 29.67 -14.76
N PHE A 928 -11.49 30.97 -14.81
CA PHE A 928 -11.49 31.82 -13.63
C PHE A 928 -12.54 32.94 -13.61
N GLY A 929 -13.48 32.96 -14.55
CA GLY A 929 -14.55 33.95 -14.67
C GLY A 929 -15.88 33.51 -14.05
N ALA A 930 -16.88 34.39 -14.08
CA ALA A 930 -18.26 34.06 -13.70
C ALA A 930 -18.95 33.20 -14.78
N VAL A 931 -19.95 32.41 -14.39
CA VAL A 931 -20.79 31.68 -15.36
C VAL A 931 -21.84 32.64 -15.90
N LYS A 932 -21.92 32.79 -17.21
CA LYS A 932 -22.91 33.64 -17.90
C LYS A 932 -23.90 32.79 -18.66
N ILE A 933 -25.19 33.05 -18.49
CA ILE A 933 -26.29 32.34 -19.14
C ILE A 933 -26.86 33.23 -20.24
N PHE A 934 -27.01 32.70 -21.44
CA PHE A 934 -27.55 33.41 -22.60
C PHE A 934 -28.75 32.66 -23.15
N GLN A 935 -29.69 33.40 -23.75
CA GLN A 935 -30.66 32.81 -24.67
C GLN A 935 -30.00 32.50 -26.02
N ALA A 936 -30.48 31.47 -26.70
CA ALA A 936 -29.99 31.03 -28.00
C ALA A 936 -30.02 32.19 -29.01
N GLY A 937 -28.85 32.56 -29.55
CA GLY A 937 -28.69 33.65 -30.51
C GLY A 937 -28.65 35.07 -29.92
N GLY A 938 -28.79 35.24 -28.60
CA GLY A 938 -28.69 36.54 -27.92
C GLY A 938 -27.25 36.92 -27.55
N PRO A 939 -26.82 38.18 -27.74
CA PRO A 939 -25.48 38.64 -27.38
C PRO A 939 -25.33 38.98 -25.88
N GLU A 940 -26.43 39.25 -25.18
CA GLU A 940 -26.42 39.68 -23.78
C GLU A 940 -26.76 38.52 -22.82
N PRO A 941 -26.07 38.40 -21.68
CA PRO A 941 -26.39 37.38 -20.68
C PRO A 941 -27.69 37.70 -19.96
N VAL A 942 -28.58 36.71 -19.88
CA VAL A 942 -29.84 36.76 -19.13
C VAL A 942 -29.59 36.62 -17.63
N CYS A 943 -28.54 35.91 -17.25
CA CYS A 943 -28.14 35.71 -15.85
C CYS A 943 -26.60 35.59 -15.74
N THR A 944 -26.02 36.08 -14.64
CA THR A 944 -24.59 35.89 -14.31
C THR A 944 -24.49 35.32 -12.91
N LEU A 945 -23.80 34.20 -12.77
CA LEU A 945 -23.66 33.45 -11.52
C LEU A 945 -22.27 33.69 -10.93
N GLU A 946 -22.21 34.10 -9.67
CA GLU A 946 -20.97 34.50 -8.99
C GLU A 946 -20.03 33.33 -8.72
N LYS A 947 -18.75 33.54 -8.99
CA LYS A 947 -17.70 32.53 -8.83
C LYS A 947 -17.32 32.29 -7.36
N PRO A 948 -17.07 31.04 -6.91
CA PRO A 948 -16.36 30.76 -5.66
C PRO A 948 -14.90 31.29 -5.69
N ALA A 949 -14.33 31.60 -4.51
CA ALA A 949 -12.96 32.13 -4.43
C ALA A 949 -11.92 31.05 -4.82
N ALA A 950 -10.95 31.42 -5.65
CA ALA A 950 -9.78 30.58 -6.04
C ALA A 950 -10.08 29.23 -6.75
N THR A 951 -11.23 29.08 -7.42
CA THR A 951 -11.57 27.85 -8.16
C THR A 951 -11.52 28.01 -9.69
N ARG A 952 -11.41 26.87 -10.40
CA ARG A 952 -11.47 26.68 -11.84
C ARG A 952 -12.75 25.91 -12.20
N TRP A 953 -13.50 26.33 -13.22
CA TRP A 953 -14.63 25.52 -13.71
C TRP A 953 -14.15 24.25 -14.44
N ALA A 954 -14.73 23.11 -14.04
CA ALA A 954 -14.42 21.79 -14.60
C ALA A 954 -15.52 21.25 -15.53
N SER A 955 -16.79 21.43 -15.16
CA SER A 955 -17.95 20.98 -15.95
C SER A 955 -19.23 21.76 -15.60
N LEU A 956 -20.13 21.89 -16.58
CA LEU A 956 -21.44 22.55 -16.47
C LEU A 956 -22.52 21.69 -17.13
N CYS A 957 -23.72 21.57 -16.54
CA CYS A 957 -24.88 20.99 -17.22
C CYS A 957 -26.20 21.59 -16.71
N PHE A 958 -27.24 21.55 -17.56
CA PHE A 958 -28.60 21.95 -17.19
C PHE A 958 -29.41 20.73 -16.75
N THR A 959 -30.41 20.94 -15.90
CA THR A 959 -31.48 19.95 -15.70
C THR A 959 -32.35 19.84 -16.96
N PRO A 960 -33.02 18.69 -17.20
CA PRO A 960 -33.81 18.47 -18.42
C PRO A 960 -34.94 19.49 -18.66
N ASP A 961 -35.46 20.10 -17.60
CA ASP A 961 -36.50 21.14 -17.63
C ASP A 961 -35.95 22.58 -17.75
N GLU A 962 -34.62 22.73 -17.81
CA GLU A 962 -33.91 24.01 -17.89
C GLU A 962 -34.17 24.96 -16.70
N SER A 963 -34.68 24.44 -15.57
CA SER A 963 -34.95 25.24 -14.36
C SER A 963 -33.68 25.48 -13.52
N ARG A 964 -32.74 24.54 -13.57
CA ARG A 964 -31.51 24.56 -12.76
C ARG A 964 -30.27 24.34 -13.61
N LEU A 965 -29.17 24.93 -13.17
CA LEU A 965 -27.82 24.63 -13.66
C LEU A 965 -27.04 23.94 -12.56
N VAL A 966 -26.30 22.88 -12.90
CA VAL A 966 -25.34 22.24 -12.01
C VAL A 966 -23.93 22.53 -12.52
N SER A 967 -23.06 23.00 -11.65
CA SER A 967 -21.66 23.31 -11.97
C SER A 967 -20.70 22.58 -11.05
N LEU A 968 -19.51 22.30 -11.57
CA LEU A 968 -18.41 21.73 -10.83
C LEU A 968 -17.18 22.64 -10.93
N ALA A 969 -16.66 23.02 -9.77
CA ALA A 969 -15.48 23.88 -9.63
C ALA A 969 -14.37 23.13 -8.90
N GLU A 970 -13.12 23.28 -9.32
CA GLU A 970 -11.93 22.65 -8.71
C GLU A 970 -10.98 23.73 -8.19
N ASP A 971 -10.26 23.49 -7.11
CA ASP A 971 -9.21 24.42 -6.68
C ASP A 971 -7.97 24.35 -7.59
N SER A 972 -7.10 25.35 -7.51
CA SER A 972 -5.85 25.38 -8.31
C SER A 972 -4.87 24.26 -7.96
N GLY A 973 -5.02 23.66 -6.77
CA GLY A 973 -4.19 22.54 -6.30
C GLY A 973 -4.71 21.17 -6.73
N TYR A 974 -5.88 21.07 -7.36
CA TYR A 974 -6.58 19.80 -7.61
C TYR A 974 -6.73 18.94 -6.34
N THR A 975 -6.92 19.62 -5.21
CA THR A 975 -7.12 19.02 -3.89
C THR A 975 -8.57 19.07 -3.43
N THR A 976 -9.38 20.00 -3.93
CA THR A 976 -10.80 20.09 -3.62
C THR A 976 -11.63 20.43 -4.85
N ALA A 977 -12.86 19.91 -4.88
CA ALA A 977 -13.87 20.28 -5.84
C ALA A 977 -15.19 20.64 -5.13
N GLU A 978 -16.04 21.41 -5.79
CA GLU A 978 -17.32 21.87 -5.27
C GLU A 978 -18.40 21.64 -6.33
N ILE A 979 -19.43 20.85 -6.00
CA ILE A 979 -20.65 20.72 -6.78
C ILE A 979 -21.61 21.81 -6.31
N ILE A 980 -22.14 22.60 -7.25
CA ILE A 980 -23.05 23.71 -6.94
C ILE A 980 -24.30 23.57 -7.81
N VAL A 981 -25.48 23.65 -7.18
CA VAL A 981 -26.78 23.73 -7.86
C VAL A 981 -27.27 25.18 -7.84
N TRP A 982 -27.65 25.68 -9.00
CA TRP A 982 -28.10 27.04 -9.25
C TRP A 982 -29.56 27.04 -9.69
N ASP A 983 -30.35 27.88 -9.04
CA ASP A 983 -31.68 28.24 -9.49
C ASP A 983 -31.55 29.39 -10.51
N LEU A 984 -32.02 29.15 -11.73
CA LEU A 984 -31.87 30.11 -12.83
C LEU A 984 -32.87 31.26 -12.76
N ASP A 985 -34.03 31.06 -12.14
CA ASP A 985 -35.04 32.11 -11.94
C ASP A 985 -34.60 33.08 -10.85
N ALA A 986 -34.01 32.57 -9.77
CA ALA A 986 -33.54 33.37 -8.64
C ALA A 986 -32.08 33.83 -8.76
N GLY A 987 -31.30 33.26 -9.68
CA GLY A 987 -29.89 33.59 -9.90
C GLY A 987 -28.99 33.30 -8.70
N ARG A 988 -29.36 32.34 -7.84
CA ARG A 988 -28.67 32.05 -6.57
C ARG A 988 -28.37 30.56 -6.41
N ARG A 989 -27.40 30.26 -5.55
CA ARG A 989 -27.05 28.89 -5.14
C ARG A 989 -28.17 28.32 -4.27
N THR A 990 -28.58 27.09 -4.53
CA THR A 990 -29.58 26.36 -3.72
C THR A 990 -28.95 25.26 -2.89
N ALA A 991 -27.92 24.58 -3.40
CA ALA A 991 -27.18 23.55 -2.69
C ALA A 991 -25.70 23.54 -3.11
N THR A 992 -24.82 23.15 -2.20
CA THR A 992 -23.38 23.01 -2.40
C THR A 992 -22.86 21.76 -1.70
N ALA A 993 -22.02 20.98 -2.37
CA ALA A 993 -21.32 19.85 -1.78
C ALA A 993 -19.83 19.93 -2.10
N GLU A 994 -19.01 19.87 -1.07
CA GLU A 994 -17.56 19.82 -1.18
C GLU A 994 -17.09 18.38 -1.39
N LEU A 995 -16.04 18.25 -2.20
CA LEU A 995 -15.38 17.04 -2.62
C LEU A 995 -13.89 17.20 -2.26
N SER A 996 -13.36 16.44 -1.31
CA SER A 996 -11.97 16.62 -0.84
C SER A 996 -11.02 15.57 -1.38
N ALA A 997 -9.71 15.83 -1.50
CA ALA A 997 -8.73 14.83 -1.95
C ALA A 997 -8.72 13.54 -1.10
N ARG A 998 -9.17 13.61 0.16
CA ARG A 998 -9.36 12.42 1.02
C ARG A 998 -10.44 11.48 0.48
N ASP A 999 -11.38 12.02 -0.27
CA ASP A 999 -12.45 11.30 -0.94
C ASP A 999 -11.99 10.64 -2.26
N PHE A 1000 -10.96 11.17 -2.93
CA PHE A 1000 -10.50 10.75 -4.27
C PHE A 1000 -9.19 9.96 -4.29
N GLN A 1001 -8.53 9.82 -3.14
CA GLN A 1001 -7.25 9.13 -2.90
C GLN A 1001 -6.02 9.58 -3.73
N LEU A 1002 -6.16 10.22 -4.89
CA LEU A 1002 -5.01 10.45 -5.80
C LEU A 1002 -5.03 11.81 -6.55
N SER A 1003 -6.20 12.42 -6.78
CA SER A 1003 -6.38 13.74 -7.41
C SER A 1003 -7.88 14.02 -7.54
N CYS A 1004 -8.36 15.25 -7.26
CA CYS A 1004 -9.77 15.59 -7.44
C CYS A 1004 -10.13 15.97 -8.89
N THR A 1005 -9.29 15.63 -9.89
CA THR A 1005 -9.60 15.92 -11.30
C THR A 1005 -10.83 15.14 -11.75
N THR A 1006 -11.95 15.84 -11.75
CA THR A 1006 -13.25 15.43 -12.23
C THR A 1006 -13.33 15.68 -13.73
N ASP A 1007 -13.91 14.74 -14.48
CA ASP A 1007 -14.02 14.90 -15.93
C ASP A 1007 -15.38 15.47 -16.35
N LYS A 1008 -16.47 14.98 -15.73
CA LYS A 1008 -17.82 15.33 -16.18
C LYS A 1008 -18.87 15.16 -15.09
N LEU A 1009 -19.95 15.93 -15.22
CA LEU A 1009 -21.15 15.79 -14.42
C LEU A 1009 -22.41 15.76 -15.31
N ALA A 1010 -23.44 15.06 -14.86
CA ALA A 1010 -24.78 15.06 -15.47
C ALA A 1010 -25.85 15.23 -14.39
N ALA A 1011 -26.98 15.84 -14.76
CA ALA A 1011 -28.10 16.06 -13.86
C ALA A 1011 -29.40 15.50 -14.45
N SER A 1012 -30.22 14.91 -13.61
CA SER A 1012 -31.64 14.63 -13.85
C SER A 1012 -32.48 15.58 -12.98
N LEU A 1013 -33.80 15.40 -12.97
CA LEU A 1013 -34.68 16.18 -12.09
C LEU A 1013 -34.52 15.82 -10.60
N ARG A 1014 -33.89 14.67 -10.28
CA ARG A 1014 -33.75 14.14 -8.91
C ARG A 1014 -32.31 13.91 -8.49
N HIS A 1015 -31.40 13.71 -9.44
CA HIS A 1015 -30.05 13.25 -9.15
C HIS A 1015 -28.98 14.04 -9.90
N VAL A 1016 -27.80 14.12 -9.30
CA VAL A 1016 -26.56 14.57 -9.94
C VAL A 1016 -25.57 13.41 -9.93
N ALA A 1017 -25.06 13.06 -11.09
CA ALA A 1017 -23.98 12.07 -11.25
C ALA A 1017 -22.67 12.80 -11.57
N VAL A 1018 -21.59 12.39 -10.91
CA VAL A 1018 -20.24 12.92 -11.09
C VAL A 1018 -19.29 11.77 -11.37
N VAL A 1019 -18.43 11.95 -12.38
CA VAL A 1019 -17.41 10.99 -12.74
C VAL A 1019 -16.01 11.61 -12.70
N THR A 1020 -15.05 10.81 -12.26
CA THR A 1020 -13.67 11.26 -12.02
C THR A 1020 -12.67 10.49 -12.85
N ARG A 1021 -11.47 11.07 -13.00
CA ARG A 1021 -10.37 10.38 -13.67
C ARG A 1021 -9.85 9.17 -12.93
N SER A 1022 -9.99 9.14 -11.61
CA SER A 1022 -9.54 8.05 -10.76
C SER A 1022 -10.51 6.86 -10.70
N GLY A 1023 -11.57 6.83 -11.53
CA GLY A 1023 -12.51 5.72 -11.56
C GLY A 1023 -13.58 5.78 -10.46
N LEU A 1024 -13.89 6.96 -9.94
CA LEU A 1024 -15.01 7.16 -9.01
C LEU A 1024 -16.26 7.62 -9.76
N LEU A 1025 -17.38 6.93 -9.54
CA LEU A 1025 -18.73 7.34 -9.91
C LEU A 1025 -19.50 7.73 -8.64
N GLY A 1026 -19.83 9.02 -8.51
CA GLY A 1026 -20.62 9.54 -7.40
C GLY A 1026 -22.03 9.93 -7.82
N LEU A 1027 -23.02 9.57 -7.00
CA LEU A 1027 -24.42 9.95 -7.19
C LEU A 1027 -24.93 10.74 -5.98
N TYR A 1028 -25.63 11.83 -6.25
CA TYR A 1028 -26.21 12.74 -5.26
C TYR A 1028 -27.68 12.99 -5.57
N GLU A 1029 -28.45 13.27 -4.53
CA GLU A 1029 -29.80 13.86 -4.64
C GLU A 1029 -29.64 15.36 -4.96
N ILE A 1030 -30.43 15.92 -5.88
CA ILE A 1030 -30.16 17.26 -6.44
C ILE A 1030 -30.58 18.45 -5.55
N ASP A 1031 -31.61 18.29 -4.71
CA ASP A 1031 -32.18 19.38 -3.91
C ASP A 1031 -31.26 19.81 -2.77
N GLU A 1032 -30.62 18.84 -2.10
CA GLU A 1032 -29.71 19.10 -0.99
C GLU A 1032 -28.26 18.65 -1.26
N LEU A 1033 -27.97 18.01 -2.41
CA LEU A 1033 -26.69 17.36 -2.68
C LEU A 1033 -26.30 16.33 -1.60
N ARG A 1034 -27.30 15.62 -1.07
CA ARG A 1034 -27.03 14.48 -0.18
C ARG A 1034 -26.46 13.32 -1.00
N PRO A 1035 -25.35 12.70 -0.55
CA PRO A 1035 -24.77 11.59 -1.27
C PRO A 1035 -25.68 10.36 -1.21
N VAL A 1036 -25.99 9.79 -2.37
CA VAL A 1036 -26.77 8.55 -2.53
C VAL A 1036 -25.83 7.35 -2.46
N CYS A 1037 -24.80 7.36 -3.32
CA CYS A 1037 -23.79 6.31 -3.34
C CYS A 1037 -22.53 6.71 -4.09
N TRP A 1038 -21.40 6.11 -3.73
CA TRP A 1038 -20.16 6.12 -4.49
C TRP A 1038 -19.73 4.71 -4.88
N ILE A 1039 -19.36 4.55 -6.16
CA ILE A 1039 -18.91 3.29 -6.75
C ILE A 1039 -17.51 3.51 -7.31
N LYS A 1040 -16.56 2.67 -6.90
CA LYS A 1040 -15.20 2.65 -7.46
C LYS A 1040 -15.10 1.63 -8.60
N VAL A 1041 -14.43 2.01 -9.69
CA VAL A 1041 -14.15 1.17 -10.87
C VAL A 1041 -12.65 1.20 -11.19
N ASN A 1042 -12.20 0.22 -11.96
CA ASN A 1042 -10.87 0.21 -12.55
C ASN A 1042 -10.83 1.13 -13.77
N GLY A 1043 -9.92 2.11 -13.75
CA GLY A 1043 -9.66 3.01 -14.88
C GLY A 1043 -10.53 4.27 -14.91
N ARG A 1044 -10.29 5.12 -15.89
CA ARG A 1044 -10.90 6.45 -15.98
C ARG A 1044 -12.35 6.39 -16.43
N LEU A 1045 -13.18 7.26 -15.87
CA LEU A 1045 -14.52 7.53 -16.37
C LEU A 1045 -14.52 8.85 -17.14
N ARG A 1046 -15.10 8.86 -18.35
CA ARG A 1046 -14.98 9.98 -19.31
C ARG A 1046 -16.26 10.79 -19.45
N ASP A 1047 -17.42 10.13 -19.56
CA ASP A 1047 -18.70 10.79 -19.76
C ASP A 1047 -19.84 10.06 -19.07
N VAL A 1048 -20.91 10.78 -18.77
CA VAL A 1048 -22.08 10.28 -18.04
C VAL A 1048 -23.36 10.93 -18.57
N SER A 1049 -24.44 10.15 -18.66
CA SER A 1049 -25.75 10.63 -19.10
C SER A 1049 -26.88 9.87 -18.42
N PHE A 1050 -27.87 10.62 -17.93
CA PHE A 1050 -29.16 10.07 -17.51
C PHE A 1050 -30.07 9.84 -18.72
N ASP A 1051 -30.98 8.87 -18.60
CA ASP A 1051 -32.14 8.80 -19.46
C ASP A 1051 -33.13 9.94 -19.14
N PRO A 1052 -34.07 10.28 -20.04
CA PRO A 1052 -34.97 11.42 -19.84
C PRO A 1052 -35.80 11.36 -18.55
N ALA A 1053 -36.09 10.14 -18.06
CA ALA A 1053 -36.82 9.93 -16.81
C ALA A 1053 -35.93 10.08 -15.55
N GLY A 1054 -34.60 9.98 -15.70
CA GLY A 1054 -33.65 9.97 -14.60
C GLY A 1054 -33.61 8.64 -13.84
N GLU A 1055 -34.14 7.56 -14.44
CA GLU A 1055 -34.22 6.21 -13.85
C GLU A 1055 -33.09 5.29 -14.32
N ARG A 1056 -32.38 5.66 -15.39
CA ARG A 1056 -31.22 4.92 -15.90
C ARG A 1056 -30.05 5.85 -16.09
N LEU A 1057 -28.88 5.36 -15.73
CA LEU A 1057 -27.60 6.05 -15.82
C LEU A 1057 -26.68 5.26 -16.74
N ALA A 1058 -26.17 5.91 -17.76
CA ALA A 1058 -25.15 5.38 -18.64
C ALA A 1058 -23.86 6.15 -18.40
N VAL A 1059 -22.79 5.42 -18.14
CA VAL A 1059 -21.45 5.97 -17.94
C VAL A 1059 -20.53 5.31 -18.94
N VAL A 1060 -19.67 6.09 -19.57
CA VAL A 1060 -18.60 5.54 -20.41
C VAL A 1060 -17.25 5.88 -19.79
N GLY A 1061 -16.37 4.90 -19.88
CA GLY A 1061 -15.00 5.03 -19.45
C GLY A 1061 -14.09 4.19 -20.33
N ASP A 1062 -12.86 4.14 -19.86
CA ASP A 1062 -11.75 3.45 -20.45
C ASP A 1062 -12.04 1.96 -20.73
N ALA A 1063 -12.71 1.29 -19.80
CA ALA A 1063 -13.06 -0.11 -19.97
C ALA A 1063 -14.27 -0.33 -20.89
N GLY A 1064 -15.14 0.67 -21.09
CA GLY A 1064 -16.34 0.57 -21.92
C GLY A 1064 -17.58 1.23 -21.31
N LEU A 1065 -18.75 0.64 -21.57
CA LEU A 1065 -20.06 1.15 -21.13
C LEU A 1065 -20.52 0.51 -19.81
N TYR A 1066 -20.78 1.34 -18.82
CA TYR A 1066 -21.41 0.99 -17.55
C TYR A 1066 -22.86 1.42 -17.58
N LEU A 1067 -23.79 0.48 -17.35
CA LEU A 1067 -25.22 0.77 -17.27
C LEU A 1067 -25.75 0.47 -15.88
N LEU A 1068 -26.41 1.46 -15.29
CA LEU A 1068 -27.05 1.34 -13.99
C LEU A 1068 -28.51 1.78 -14.07
N ARG A 1069 -29.36 1.13 -13.27
CA ARG A 1069 -30.67 1.65 -12.90
C ARG A 1069 -30.53 2.47 -11.63
N VAL A 1070 -31.23 3.59 -11.54
CA VAL A 1070 -31.24 4.52 -10.41
C VAL A 1070 -32.70 4.73 -10.00
N ARG A 1071 -33.02 4.55 -8.72
CA ARG A 1071 -34.39 4.67 -8.18
C ARG A 1071 -34.53 5.78 -7.16
#